data_AF-A0A0F8DTC1-F1
#
_entry.id   AF-A0A0F8DTC1-F1
#
_cell.length_a   1.000
_cell.length_b   1.000
_cell.length_c   1.000
_cell.angle_alpha   90.00
_cell.angle_beta   90.00
_cell.angle_gamma   90.00
#
_symmetry.space_group_name_H-M   'P 1'
#
loop_
_entity.id
_entity.type
_entity.pdbx_description
1 polymer ?
#
loop_
_entity_poly.entity_id
_entity_poly.type
_entity_poly.pdbx_seq_one_letter_code
_entity_poly.pdbx_strand_id
1 'polypeptide(L)'
;MWQIKRLLSILFTVALALQVITGYAAATEFYVGDDGPGNYTTIQEALKDAVDGDIILVSPGTYPDETIFVNKSVTIKGAAGAEYPSVGGFSLLRHSRIEGLTITKGVDFSEGGVSCTIRNNRFNGCGVSMGTSYMYGNQTIMNNLFMGSPVGVSTYDSIDNKITGNTFRECDIGITLTYGAGGHIVTGNIIKNCGIGLYIIRDSASVYNNYFLNDVNLLIEDGNPGGSFSVPNMPGLNIIGGPYIGGNFWGSPAGAGFSQIHLDANGDGFAEEPYSLNEQNIDYLPLVTPRTEPVPVPPVADFTANPTSGSAPLPVQFTDRSQNATSRSWKFGDGATSSDTNPTHSYYKAGNYTVNLTVSNLKGTDSKTAVITVLEENVDNDVFPVADFIANPTSGSAPLSVSFTDRSQNATSRSWNFGDGATSNDTNPTHSYSQAGNYTVNLTVSNLKGINSKTAVITVLEENVDNDVLPVANFETNVTSGYAPLSVLFTDRSQDATSRSWDFGDGVTSTELNPTHTYSLVGTYPAKLTVSNANGTTSKTILIAVERKSSGGSSSGGGGGSPESSRNIEAKELSQVFITNGKAVKFDFTKEATCVVYVSFDAKKTAGKITTIAEMLKGKSSLVSELPSGEVYKSFNLWVGNGGFATSNNIENPVVCFKVEKAWIQDKKIDRSTIALNRYSDKKWGQLPVSLLKEDDKYLYFTADVPGFSSFAITGKANTSPEETVTEIQPDDESGNSEKNTEDTGSEVAQEPGQDENSTPGFEMVYGVAGLLAVLLYKRK
;
A
#
# COMPACT_ATOMS: atom_id res chain seq x y z
N MET A 1 6.39 -69.42 71.87
CA MET A 1 5.01 -68.93 72.06
C MET A 1 4.64 -67.75 71.15
N TRP A 2 5.44 -66.67 71.09
CA TRP A 2 5.15 -65.47 70.27
C TRP A 2 5.00 -65.75 68.76
N GLN A 3 5.90 -66.54 68.15
CA GLN A 3 5.80 -66.90 66.73
C GLN A 3 4.53 -67.71 66.38
N ILE A 4 4.04 -68.56 67.29
CA ILE A 4 2.81 -69.34 67.06
C ILE A 4 1.57 -68.42 67.06
N LYS A 5 1.52 -67.42 67.95
CA LYS A 5 0.46 -66.39 67.92
C LYS A 5 0.50 -65.55 66.64
N ARG A 6 1.69 -65.25 66.11
CA ARG A 6 1.85 -64.53 64.83
C ARG A 6 1.42 -65.38 63.64
N LEU A 7 1.73 -66.68 63.61
CA LEU A 7 1.27 -67.60 62.57
C LEU A 7 -0.26 -67.78 62.57
N LEU A 8 -0.88 -67.97 63.75
CA LEU A 8 -2.35 -68.05 63.84
C LEU A 8 -3.02 -66.73 63.44
N SER A 9 -2.46 -65.57 63.80
CA SER A 9 -3.01 -64.27 63.39
C SER A 9 -2.99 -64.08 61.87
N ILE A 10 -1.91 -64.50 61.20
CA ILE A 10 -1.78 -64.48 59.73
C ILE A 10 -2.75 -65.48 59.08
N LEU A 11 -2.85 -66.71 59.60
CA LEU A 11 -3.83 -67.70 59.13
C LEU A 11 -5.29 -67.22 59.32
N PHE A 12 -5.59 -66.47 60.39
CA PHE A 12 -6.92 -65.92 60.62
C PHE A 12 -7.23 -64.72 59.70
N THR A 13 -6.25 -63.88 59.38
CA THR A 13 -6.42 -62.80 58.38
C THR A 13 -6.52 -63.35 56.95
N VAL A 14 -5.76 -64.39 56.62
CA VAL A 14 -5.88 -65.10 55.34
C VAL A 14 -7.21 -65.87 55.25
N ALA A 15 -7.70 -66.44 56.36
CA ALA A 15 -9.02 -67.07 56.39
C ALA A 15 -10.16 -66.04 56.22
N LEU A 16 -10.08 -64.86 56.85
CA LEU A 16 -11.03 -63.77 56.56
C LEU A 16 -10.93 -63.30 55.09
N ALA A 17 -9.72 -63.15 54.56
CA ALA A 17 -9.53 -62.76 53.16
C ALA A 17 -10.07 -63.79 52.16
N LEU A 18 -9.99 -65.09 52.47
CA LEU A 18 -10.64 -66.14 51.66
C LEU A 18 -12.16 -66.26 51.91
N GLN A 19 -12.68 -65.89 53.09
CA GLN A 19 -14.12 -65.84 53.33
C GLN A 19 -14.83 -64.69 52.60
N VAL A 20 -14.10 -63.67 52.14
CA VAL A 20 -14.63 -62.63 51.22
C VAL A 20 -14.71 -63.13 49.75
N ILE A 21 -14.14 -64.29 49.43
CA ILE A 21 -14.16 -64.88 48.07
C ILE A 21 -15.40 -65.76 47.84
N THR A 22 -16.08 -66.21 48.90
CA THR A 22 -17.34 -66.98 48.79
C THR A 22 -18.56 -66.08 48.71
N GLY A 23 -18.76 -65.40 47.57
CA GLY A 23 -19.95 -64.55 47.40
C GLY A 23 -20.03 -63.65 46.16
N TYR A 24 -18.98 -63.51 45.36
CA TYR A 24 -19.12 -62.84 44.07
C TYR A 24 -19.81 -63.78 43.08
N ALA A 25 -21.11 -63.57 42.90
CA ALA A 25 -21.77 -63.94 41.66
C ALA A 25 -20.99 -63.28 40.49
N ALA A 26 -20.87 -63.99 39.36
CA ALA A 26 -20.36 -63.35 38.15
C ALA A 26 -21.29 -62.18 37.80
N ALA A 27 -20.70 -61.02 37.47
CA ALA A 27 -21.46 -59.84 37.05
C ALA A 27 -22.44 -60.23 35.94
N THR A 28 -23.73 -60.01 36.18
CA THR A 28 -24.78 -60.36 35.24
C THR A 28 -24.90 -59.25 34.20
N GLU A 29 -25.04 -59.64 32.94
CA GLU A 29 -25.22 -58.70 31.83
C GLU A 29 -26.73 -58.54 31.53
N PHE A 30 -27.21 -57.32 31.70
CA PHE A 30 -28.56 -56.89 31.39
C PHE A 30 -28.56 -56.18 30.04
N TYR A 31 -29.42 -56.60 29.11
CA TYR A 31 -29.47 -56.06 27.75
C TYR A 31 -30.68 -55.14 27.61
N VAL A 32 -30.48 -53.93 27.10
CA VAL A 32 -31.51 -52.90 26.88
C VAL A 32 -31.65 -52.63 25.38
N GLY A 33 -32.87 -52.52 24.87
CA GLY A 33 -33.19 -52.31 23.45
C GLY A 33 -34.67 -52.00 23.21
N ASP A 34 -34.98 -51.03 22.36
CA ASP A 34 -36.35 -50.58 22.07
C ASP A 34 -37.15 -51.62 21.24
N ASP A 35 -36.47 -52.38 20.38
CA ASP A 35 -37.09 -53.33 19.42
C ASP A 35 -36.24 -54.59 19.12
N GLY A 36 -35.20 -54.88 19.92
CA GLY A 36 -34.25 -55.98 19.73
C GLY A 36 -34.33 -57.12 20.76
N PRO A 37 -33.38 -58.08 20.77
CA PRO A 37 -33.32 -59.20 21.73
C PRO A 37 -32.84 -58.77 23.13
N GLY A 38 -33.15 -57.54 23.56
CA GLY A 38 -32.88 -57.05 24.90
C GLY A 38 -33.79 -57.73 25.93
N ASN A 39 -33.32 -57.85 27.16
CA ASN A 39 -34.14 -58.31 28.27
C ASN A 39 -35.07 -57.19 28.79
N TYR A 40 -34.77 -55.93 28.46
CA TYR A 40 -35.46 -54.74 28.96
C TYR A 40 -35.63 -53.68 27.86
N THR A 41 -36.73 -52.94 27.91
CA THR A 41 -37.01 -51.78 27.05
C THR A 41 -36.28 -50.52 27.50
N THR A 42 -36.14 -50.30 28.81
CA THR A 42 -35.49 -49.11 29.37
C THR A 42 -34.34 -49.44 30.33
N ILE A 43 -33.41 -48.50 30.49
CA ILE A 43 -32.31 -48.61 31.45
C ILE A 43 -32.86 -48.60 32.89
N GLN A 44 -33.90 -47.82 33.16
CA GLN A 44 -34.49 -47.71 34.49
C GLN A 44 -35.21 -49.01 34.92
N GLU A 45 -35.70 -49.82 33.98
CA GLU A 45 -36.23 -51.17 34.24
C GLU A 45 -35.11 -52.17 34.52
N ALA A 46 -34.07 -52.22 33.70
CA ALA A 46 -32.89 -53.06 33.95
C ALA A 46 -32.26 -52.76 35.33
N LEU A 47 -32.23 -51.49 35.73
CA LEU A 47 -31.77 -51.05 37.05
C LEU A 47 -32.62 -51.54 38.22
N LYS A 48 -33.87 -51.97 38.04
CA LYS A 48 -34.68 -52.54 39.13
C LYS A 48 -34.14 -53.91 39.53
N ASP A 49 -33.80 -54.73 38.55
CA ASP A 49 -33.41 -56.13 38.72
C ASP A 49 -31.90 -56.33 38.93
N ALA A 50 -31.05 -55.43 38.40
CA ALA A 50 -29.60 -55.46 38.59
C ALA A 50 -29.18 -55.37 40.08
N VAL A 51 -27.99 -55.86 40.43
CA VAL A 51 -27.34 -55.69 41.74
C VAL A 51 -25.96 -55.03 41.60
N ASP A 52 -25.35 -54.70 42.74
CA ASP A 52 -24.00 -54.13 42.75
C ASP A 52 -22.98 -55.07 42.08
N GLY A 53 -22.25 -54.55 41.08
CA GLY A 53 -21.31 -55.28 40.25
C GLY A 53 -21.80 -55.59 38.82
N ASP A 54 -23.10 -55.49 38.55
CA ASP A 54 -23.68 -55.85 37.26
C ASP A 54 -23.40 -54.83 36.13
N ILE A 55 -23.61 -55.30 34.90
CA ILE A 55 -23.39 -54.53 33.67
C ILE A 55 -24.72 -54.39 32.91
N ILE A 56 -25.08 -53.16 32.56
CA ILE A 56 -26.20 -52.84 31.67
C ILE A 56 -25.64 -52.45 30.30
N LEU A 57 -25.90 -53.29 29.29
CA LEU A 57 -25.53 -53.12 27.89
C LEU A 57 -26.69 -52.49 27.13
N VAL A 58 -26.50 -51.26 26.65
CA VAL A 58 -27.52 -50.49 25.92
C VAL A 58 -27.29 -50.64 24.42
N SER A 59 -28.24 -51.20 23.69
CA SER A 59 -28.16 -51.38 22.23
C SER A 59 -28.20 -50.02 21.51
N PRO A 60 -27.57 -49.84 20.34
CA PRO A 60 -27.72 -48.63 19.54
C PRO A 60 -29.20 -48.31 19.27
N GLY A 61 -29.58 -47.05 19.43
CA GLY A 61 -30.98 -46.60 19.38
C GLY A 61 -31.17 -45.29 20.14
N THR A 62 -32.41 -44.77 20.14
CA THR A 62 -32.82 -43.61 20.92
C THR A 62 -33.80 -44.05 21.99
N TYR A 63 -33.46 -43.82 23.25
CA TYR A 63 -34.25 -44.20 24.41
C TYR A 63 -35.02 -42.99 24.95
N PRO A 64 -36.02 -43.20 25.83
CA PRO A 64 -36.72 -42.11 26.50
C PRO A 64 -35.75 -41.09 27.09
N ASP A 65 -36.03 -39.82 26.82
CA ASP A 65 -35.28 -38.67 27.31
C ASP A 65 -35.66 -38.37 28.78
N GLU A 66 -35.38 -39.33 29.66
CA GLU A 66 -35.67 -39.31 31.10
C GLU A 66 -34.41 -39.21 31.96
N THR A 67 -34.54 -38.79 33.22
CA THR A 67 -33.44 -38.82 34.18
C THR A 67 -33.41 -40.19 34.87
N ILE A 68 -32.37 -40.97 34.58
CA ILE A 68 -32.15 -42.32 35.09
C ILE A 68 -31.52 -42.24 36.48
N PHE A 69 -32.17 -42.81 37.48
CA PHE A 69 -31.71 -42.81 38.87
C PHE A 69 -30.92 -44.09 39.19
N VAL A 70 -29.62 -43.93 39.50
CA VAL A 70 -28.68 -45.04 39.70
C VAL A 70 -28.22 -45.08 41.17
N ASN A 71 -28.89 -45.93 41.96
CA ASN A 71 -28.62 -46.13 43.39
C ASN A 71 -27.75 -47.37 43.71
N LYS A 72 -27.19 -48.00 42.67
CA LYS A 72 -26.43 -49.26 42.71
C LYS A 72 -25.04 -49.06 42.10
N SER A 73 -24.08 -49.88 42.50
CA SER A 73 -22.69 -49.84 42.02
C SER A 73 -22.58 -50.62 40.69
N VAL A 74 -23.06 -50.06 39.58
CA VAL A 74 -23.17 -50.75 38.28
C VAL A 74 -22.37 -50.09 37.15
N THR A 75 -22.11 -50.83 36.07
CA THR A 75 -21.60 -50.28 34.81
C THR A 75 -22.73 -50.19 33.77
N ILE A 76 -23.11 -48.99 33.36
CA ILE A 76 -24.04 -48.75 32.26
C ILE A 76 -23.23 -48.33 31.04
N LYS A 77 -23.34 -49.09 29.94
CA LYS A 77 -22.49 -48.88 28.78
C LYS A 77 -23.21 -49.13 27.45
N GLY A 78 -22.81 -48.39 26.42
CA GLY A 78 -23.17 -48.72 25.04
C GLY A 78 -22.66 -50.11 24.66
N ALA A 79 -23.50 -50.87 23.96
CA ALA A 79 -23.13 -52.10 23.30
C ALA A 79 -22.15 -51.81 22.13
N ALA A 80 -21.39 -52.83 21.71
CA ALA A 80 -20.41 -52.64 20.64
C ALA A 80 -21.11 -52.33 19.30
N GLY A 81 -20.90 -51.12 18.78
CA GLY A 81 -21.49 -50.61 17.55
C GLY A 81 -20.77 -49.35 17.04
N ALA A 82 -21.15 -48.88 15.86
CA ALA A 82 -20.58 -47.66 15.26
C ALA A 82 -21.18 -46.37 15.84
N GLU A 83 -22.38 -46.46 16.45
CA GLU A 83 -23.13 -45.34 16.99
C GLU A 83 -23.37 -45.54 18.49
N TYR A 84 -23.26 -44.46 19.26
CA TYR A 84 -23.55 -44.46 20.69
C TYR A 84 -25.06 -44.35 20.93
N PRO A 85 -25.67 -45.21 21.77
CA PRO A 85 -27.07 -45.09 22.17
C PRO A 85 -27.38 -43.70 22.72
N SER A 86 -28.47 -43.08 22.26
CA SER A 86 -28.93 -41.80 22.78
C SER A 86 -29.87 -42.01 23.96
N VAL A 87 -29.51 -41.48 25.12
CA VAL A 87 -30.22 -41.61 26.39
C VAL A 87 -30.38 -40.23 27.02
N GLY A 88 -31.36 -40.09 27.93
CA GLY A 88 -31.61 -38.85 28.66
C GLY A 88 -30.46 -38.39 29.56
N GLY A 89 -30.64 -38.51 30.87
CA GLY A 89 -29.66 -38.07 31.87
C GLY A 89 -29.47 -39.08 32.99
N PHE A 90 -28.51 -38.83 33.89
CA PHE A 90 -28.23 -39.72 35.02
C PHE A 90 -28.13 -38.95 36.34
N SER A 91 -28.74 -39.46 37.39
CA SER A 91 -28.46 -39.08 38.79
C SER A 91 -27.75 -40.25 39.46
N LEU A 92 -26.52 -40.02 39.95
CA LEU A 92 -25.59 -41.08 40.36
C LEU A 92 -25.22 -40.98 41.84
N LEU A 93 -25.52 -42.06 42.59
CA LEU A 93 -25.31 -42.11 44.05
C LEU A 93 -23.96 -42.66 44.50
N ARG A 94 -23.36 -43.66 43.83
CA ARG A 94 -22.08 -44.27 44.25
C ARG A 94 -21.49 -45.24 43.22
N HIS A 95 -20.16 -45.26 43.15
CA HIS A 95 -19.32 -46.28 42.49
C HIS A 95 -19.77 -46.73 41.09
N SER A 96 -20.51 -45.89 40.38
CA SER A 96 -21.14 -46.22 39.10
C SER A 96 -20.23 -45.84 37.94
N ARG A 97 -20.38 -46.54 36.82
CA ARG A 97 -19.64 -46.24 35.59
C ARG A 97 -20.59 -46.04 34.42
N ILE A 98 -20.47 -44.90 33.74
CA ILE A 98 -21.28 -44.56 32.55
C ILE A 98 -20.33 -44.40 31.36
N GLU A 99 -20.52 -45.17 30.29
CA GLU A 99 -19.62 -45.13 29.14
C GLU A 99 -20.21 -45.46 27.75
N GLY A 100 -19.72 -44.81 26.70
CA GLY A 100 -20.10 -45.12 25.32
C GLY A 100 -21.54 -44.74 24.96
N LEU A 101 -22.09 -43.70 25.60
CA LEU A 101 -23.45 -43.20 25.38
C LEU A 101 -23.44 -41.78 24.81
N THR A 102 -24.52 -41.42 24.11
CA THR A 102 -24.88 -40.02 23.84
C THR A 102 -25.89 -39.59 24.90
N ILE A 103 -25.58 -38.55 25.66
CA ILE A 103 -26.33 -38.06 26.81
C ILE A 103 -26.93 -36.69 26.45
N THR A 104 -28.23 -36.49 26.72
CA THR A 104 -28.99 -35.28 26.36
C THR A 104 -29.43 -34.44 27.56
N LYS A 105 -29.52 -35.01 28.77
CA LYS A 105 -29.92 -34.32 30.02
C LYS A 105 -28.83 -34.27 31.09
N GLY A 106 -27.59 -34.61 30.73
CA GLY A 106 -26.41 -34.50 31.58
C GLY A 106 -26.28 -35.60 32.64
N VAL A 107 -25.28 -35.46 33.49
CA VAL A 107 -25.02 -36.34 34.63
C VAL A 107 -24.88 -35.50 35.90
N ASP A 108 -25.56 -35.90 36.96
CA ASP A 108 -25.57 -35.22 38.25
C ASP A 108 -25.16 -36.16 39.39
N PHE A 109 -24.44 -35.63 40.38
CA PHE A 109 -23.97 -36.31 41.59
C PHE A 109 -24.59 -35.75 42.88
N SER A 110 -25.60 -34.87 42.77
CA SER A 110 -26.28 -34.15 43.86
C SER A 110 -26.87 -34.99 45.00
N GLU A 111 -26.92 -36.32 44.89
CA GLU A 111 -27.41 -37.23 45.92
C GLU A 111 -26.28 -37.90 46.74
N GLY A 112 -25.03 -37.46 46.55
CA GLY A 112 -23.87 -37.95 47.31
C GLY A 112 -22.97 -38.93 46.57
N GLY A 113 -22.85 -38.75 45.25
CA GLY A 113 -21.93 -39.51 44.41
C GLY A 113 -20.50 -39.54 44.96
N VAL A 114 -19.91 -40.74 45.07
CA VAL A 114 -18.49 -40.93 45.40
C VAL A 114 -17.86 -41.97 44.47
N SER A 115 -16.68 -41.66 43.94
CA SER A 115 -15.84 -42.54 43.11
C SER A 115 -16.54 -43.15 41.88
N CYS A 116 -17.42 -42.40 41.22
CA CYS A 116 -17.99 -42.78 39.93
C CYS A 116 -17.03 -42.44 38.78
N THR A 117 -17.22 -43.08 37.63
CA THR A 117 -16.44 -42.81 36.40
C THR A 117 -17.35 -42.56 35.20
N ILE A 118 -17.25 -41.38 34.61
CA ILE A 118 -17.95 -41.00 33.39
C ILE A 118 -16.91 -40.96 32.27
N ARG A 119 -17.00 -41.84 31.29
CA ARG A 119 -15.97 -41.91 30.25
C ARG A 119 -16.44 -42.24 28.85
N ASN A 120 -15.71 -41.74 27.85
CA ASN A 120 -15.97 -42.06 26.44
C ASN A 120 -17.45 -41.81 26.06
N ASN A 121 -18.12 -40.79 26.62
CA ASN A 121 -19.48 -40.42 26.26
C ASN A 121 -19.49 -39.17 25.39
N ARG A 122 -20.60 -38.92 24.69
CA ARG A 122 -20.90 -37.66 24.03
C ARG A 122 -22.00 -36.94 24.80
N PHE A 123 -21.75 -35.71 25.22
CA PHE A 123 -22.73 -34.82 25.81
C PHE A 123 -23.14 -33.78 24.76
N ASN A 124 -24.44 -33.59 24.56
CA ASN A 124 -24.99 -32.72 23.52
C ASN A 124 -25.97 -31.71 24.15
N GLY A 125 -25.55 -30.46 24.31
CA GLY A 125 -26.35 -29.42 24.99
C GLY A 125 -26.40 -29.52 26.52
N CYS A 126 -25.67 -30.47 27.11
CA CYS A 126 -25.68 -30.76 28.55
C CYS A 126 -24.26 -31.04 29.08
N GLY A 127 -24.10 -31.16 30.40
CA GLY A 127 -22.79 -31.38 31.04
C GLY A 127 -22.80 -32.41 32.17
N VAL A 128 -21.72 -32.40 32.96
CA VAL A 128 -21.61 -33.13 34.23
C VAL A 128 -21.59 -32.12 35.38
N SER A 129 -22.50 -32.27 36.34
CA SER A 129 -22.53 -31.46 37.57
C SER A 129 -22.13 -32.30 38.77
N MET A 130 -21.14 -31.82 39.54
CA MET A 130 -20.65 -32.48 40.75
C MET A 130 -20.87 -31.64 42.00
N GLY A 131 -21.36 -32.30 43.04
CA GLY A 131 -21.28 -31.78 44.41
C GLY A 131 -22.57 -31.18 44.95
N THR A 132 -22.50 -30.86 46.24
CA THR A 132 -23.56 -30.38 47.14
C THR A 132 -22.85 -29.69 48.31
N SER A 133 -23.58 -29.12 49.26
CA SER A 133 -23.05 -28.52 50.50
C SER A 133 -22.39 -29.49 51.52
N TYR A 134 -21.69 -30.53 51.06
CA TYR A 134 -21.18 -31.65 51.87
C TYR A 134 -19.82 -32.22 51.39
N MET A 135 -19.05 -31.53 50.54
CA MET A 135 -17.70 -31.95 50.11
C MET A 135 -17.59 -33.36 49.48
N TYR A 136 -18.57 -33.80 48.68
CA TYR A 136 -18.46 -35.06 47.93
C TYR A 136 -17.46 -34.94 46.78
N GLY A 137 -16.70 -36.01 46.46
CA GLY A 137 -15.57 -35.90 45.52
C GLY A 137 -15.01 -37.22 44.99
N ASN A 138 -13.77 -37.16 44.50
CA ASN A 138 -13.03 -38.26 43.84
C ASN A 138 -13.74 -38.82 42.58
N GLN A 139 -14.51 -37.99 41.86
CA GLN A 139 -15.09 -38.37 40.57
C GLN A 139 -14.03 -38.42 39.48
N THR A 140 -14.21 -39.28 38.48
CA THR A 140 -13.34 -39.30 37.30
C THR A 140 -14.13 -39.12 36.01
N ILE A 141 -13.94 -37.98 35.35
CA ILE A 141 -14.54 -37.63 34.06
C ILE A 141 -13.43 -37.71 33.02
N MET A 142 -13.45 -38.71 32.15
CA MET A 142 -12.36 -38.90 31.18
C MET A 142 -12.78 -39.18 29.74
N ASN A 143 -12.07 -38.61 28.77
CA ASN A 143 -12.24 -38.89 27.33
C ASN A 143 -13.68 -38.67 26.81
N ASN A 144 -14.47 -37.82 27.45
CA ASN A 144 -15.81 -37.46 26.98
C ASN A 144 -15.72 -36.31 25.97
N LEU A 145 -16.72 -36.21 25.09
CA LEU A 145 -16.91 -35.10 24.16
C LEU A 145 -18.11 -34.26 24.60
N PHE A 146 -17.87 -33.03 25.02
CA PHE A 146 -18.88 -32.02 25.33
C PHE A 146 -19.04 -31.08 24.12
N MET A 147 -20.28 -30.89 23.67
CA MET A 147 -20.63 -30.01 22.54
C MET A 147 -21.86 -29.17 22.88
N GLY A 148 -21.76 -27.85 22.70
CA GLY A 148 -22.90 -26.93 22.88
C GLY A 148 -23.40 -26.83 24.33
N SER A 149 -22.60 -27.24 25.31
CA SER A 149 -23.01 -27.32 26.72
C SER A 149 -22.95 -25.94 27.38
N PRO A 150 -23.97 -25.49 28.13
CA PRO A 150 -23.85 -24.26 28.93
C PRO A 150 -22.68 -24.33 29.91
N VAL A 151 -22.54 -25.48 30.58
CA VAL A 151 -21.32 -25.85 31.29
C VAL A 151 -20.98 -27.29 30.93
N GLY A 152 -19.73 -27.56 30.53
CA GLY A 152 -19.28 -28.92 30.22
C GLY A 152 -19.11 -29.77 31.47
N VAL A 153 -18.28 -29.30 32.41
CA VAL A 153 -18.12 -29.91 33.74
C VAL A 153 -18.18 -28.82 34.81
N SER A 154 -19.07 -28.95 35.79
CA SER A 154 -19.12 -28.12 37.00
C SER A 154 -18.80 -28.91 38.26
N THR A 155 -18.07 -28.28 39.18
CA THR A 155 -18.00 -28.70 40.58
C THR A 155 -18.53 -27.60 41.49
N TYR A 156 -19.23 -27.98 42.55
CA TYR A 156 -19.70 -27.11 43.62
C TYR A 156 -19.46 -27.78 44.97
N ASP A 157 -18.61 -27.20 45.82
CA ASP A 157 -18.22 -27.76 47.13
C ASP A 157 -17.85 -29.26 47.02
N SER A 158 -16.80 -29.51 46.25
CA SER A 158 -16.34 -30.84 45.84
C SER A 158 -14.81 -30.89 45.84
N ILE A 159 -14.22 -32.09 45.93
CA ILE A 159 -12.76 -32.27 46.08
C ILE A 159 -12.22 -33.45 45.25
N ASP A 160 -10.90 -33.46 45.00
CA ASP A 160 -10.14 -34.59 44.43
C ASP A 160 -10.61 -35.13 43.06
N ASN A 161 -11.51 -34.44 42.38
CA ASN A 161 -12.02 -34.85 41.06
C ASN A 161 -10.93 -34.81 39.98
N LYS A 162 -11.01 -35.77 39.06
CA LYS A 162 -10.10 -35.92 37.92
C LYS A 162 -10.86 -35.67 36.62
N ILE A 163 -10.53 -34.59 35.94
CA ILE A 163 -11.11 -34.19 34.66
C ILE A 163 -10.00 -34.35 33.62
N THR A 164 -9.98 -35.47 32.89
CA THR A 164 -8.82 -35.84 32.06
C THR A 164 -9.12 -36.28 30.63
N GLY A 165 -8.36 -35.79 29.65
CA GLY A 165 -8.52 -36.24 28.25
C GLY A 165 -9.84 -35.86 27.57
N ASN A 166 -10.68 -35.04 28.20
CA ASN A 166 -11.99 -34.67 27.63
C ASN A 166 -11.82 -33.61 26.53
N THR A 167 -12.75 -33.59 25.58
CA THR A 167 -12.84 -32.54 24.55
C THR A 167 -14.09 -31.71 24.78
N PHE A 168 -13.94 -30.40 24.89
CA PHE A 168 -15.01 -29.42 25.02
C PHE A 168 -14.99 -28.52 23.78
N ARG A 169 -16.16 -28.29 23.19
CA ARG A 169 -16.34 -27.47 21.99
C ARG A 169 -17.63 -26.67 22.09
N GLU A 170 -17.55 -25.38 21.78
CA GLU A 170 -18.73 -24.52 21.64
C GLU A 170 -19.59 -24.52 22.93
N CYS A 171 -18.94 -24.63 24.09
CA CYS A 171 -19.60 -24.53 25.40
C CYS A 171 -19.53 -23.09 25.90
N ASP A 172 -20.51 -22.59 26.66
CA ASP A 172 -20.37 -21.26 27.28
C ASP A 172 -19.22 -21.29 28.30
N ILE A 173 -19.17 -22.34 29.12
CA ILE A 173 -18.06 -22.67 30.02
C ILE A 173 -17.60 -24.12 29.80
N GLY A 174 -16.31 -24.34 29.59
CA GLY A 174 -15.71 -25.68 29.50
C GLY A 174 -15.75 -26.41 30.84
N ILE A 175 -14.98 -25.90 31.80
CA ILE A 175 -14.90 -26.42 33.18
C ILE A 175 -15.11 -25.27 34.17
N THR A 176 -15.94 -25.46 35.20
CA THR A 176 -15.98 -24.58 36.38
C THR A 176 -15.69 -25.36 37.66
N LEU A 177 -14.88 -24.78 38.54
CA LEU A 177 -14.52 -25.29 39.87
C LEU A 177 -14.92 -24.26 40.92
N THR A 178 -15.84 -24.60 41.82
CA THR A 178 -16.52 -23.60 42.66
C THR A 178 -16.64 -24.06 44.12
N TYR A 179 -16.14 -23.24 45.05
CA TYR A 179 -16.17 -23.41 46.52
C TYR A 179 -15.55 -24.72 47.08
N GLY A 180 -14.86 -25.53 46.27
CA GLY A 180 -14.17 -26.72 46.75
C GLY A 180 -12.93 -26.42 47.60
N ALA A 181 -12.47 -27.43 48.34
CA ALA A 181 -11.16 -27.39 49.01
C ALA A 181 -10.00 -27.86 48.11
N GLY A 182 -10.25 -27.95 46.79
CA GLY A 182 -9.28 -28.33 45.77
C GLY A 182 -8.95 -29.83 45.71
N GLY A 183 -7.68 -30.12 45.41
CA GLY A 183 -7.20 -31.47 45.08
C GLY A 183 -7.54 -31.92 43.65
N HIS A 184 -8.25 -31.08 42.88
CA HIS A 184 -8.64 -31.39 41.51
C HIS A 184 -7.43 -31.57 40.58
N ILE A 185 -7.56 -32.49 39.62
CA ILE A 185 -6.58 -32.70 38.54
C ILE A 185 -7.27 -32.47 37.21
N VAL A 186 -6.83 -31.45 36.48
CA VAL A 186 -7.29 -31.09 35.14
C VAL A 186 -6.13 -31.30 34.18
N THR A 187 -6.14 -32.37 33.37
CA THR A 187 -5.01 -32.69 32.48
C THR A 187 -5.38 -33.41 31.19
N GLY A 188 -4.70 -33.09 30.09
CA GLY A 188 -4.94 -33.70 28.77
C GLY A 188 -6.23 -33.26 28.10
N ASN A 189 -6.96 -32.28 28.64
CA ASN A 189 -8.23 -31.83 28.05
C ASN A 189 -7.97 -30.88 26.86
N ILE A 190 -8.84 -30.94 25.86
CA ILE A 190 -8.88 -29.99 24.74
C ILE A 190 -10.13 -29.15 24.89
N ILE A 191 -9.98 -27.88 25.23
CA ILE A 191 -11.08 -26.95 25.50
C ILE A 191 -10.93 -25.81 24.49
N LYS A 192 -11.83 -25.76 23.50
CA LYS A 192 -11.71 -24.83 22.37
C LYS A 192 -13.05 -24.25 21.93
N ASN A 193 -13.00 -23.01 21.43
CA ASN A 193 -14.18 -22.25 21.00
C ASN A 193 -15.26 -22.17 22.11
N CYS A 194 -14.86 -22.22 23.37
CA CYS A 194 -15.76 -21.93 24.49
C CYS A 194 -15.67 -20.45 24.85
N GLY A 195 -16.69 -19.90 25.50
CA GLY A 195 -16.63 -18.55 26.06
C GLY A 195 -15.55 -18.48 27.16
N ILE A 196 -15.66 -19.35 28.16
CA ILE A 196 -14.64 -19.55 29.19
C ILE A 196 -14.11 -20.98 29.13
N GLY A 197 -12.79 -21.16 29.10
CA GLY A 197 -12.13 -22.47 29.09
C GLY A 197 -12.17 -23.16 30.45
N LEU A 198 -11.56 -22.53 31.45
CA LEU A 198 -11.58 -22.93 32.86
C LEU A 198 -11.98 -21.73 33.72
N TYR A 199 -12.95 -21.93 34.62
CA TYR A 199 -13.38 -20.94 35.59
C TYR A 199 -13.16 -21.48 37.01
N ILE A 200 -12.50 -20.73 37.89
CA ILE A 200 -12.22 -21.12 39.28
C ILE A 200 -12.77 -20.05 40.23
N ILE A 201 -13.58 -20.45 41.20
CA ILE A 201 -14.20 -19.57 42.21
C ILE A 201 -13.96 -20.15 43.60
N ARG A 202 -13.12 -19.52 44.44
CA ARG A 202 -12.77 -20.02 45.79
C ARG A 202 -12.36 -21.51 45.85
N ASP A 203 -11.60 -22.00 44.86
CA ASP A 203 -11.24 -23.42 44.73
C ASP A 203 -9.79 -23.56 44.20
N SER A 204 -9.26 -24.79 44.05
CA SER A 204 -7.94 -25.01 43.44
C SER A 204 -7.77 -26.33 42.69
N ALA A 205 -6.84 -26.33 41.72
CA ALA A 205 -6.54 -27.49 40.90
C ALA A 205 -5.06 -27.57 40.50
N SER A 206 -4.60 -28.78 40.21
CA SER A 206 -3.43 -29.03 39.37
C SER A 206 -3.88 -29.05 37.91
N VAL A 207 -3.58 -27.98 37.18
CA VAL A 207 -3.99 -27.74 35.78
C VAL A 207 -2.74 -27.81 34.91
N TYR A 208 -2.53 -28.91 34.20
CA TYR A 208 -1.32 -29.10 33.41
C TYR A 208 -1.57 -29.99 32.19
N ASN A 209 -0.80 -29.82 31.13
CA ASN A 209 -0.93 -30.56 29.87
C ASN A 209 -2.32 -30.46 29.22
N ASN A 210 -2.99 -29.31 29.30
CA ASN A 210 -4.26 -29.04 28.61
C ASN A 210 -4.05 -28.14 27.38
N TYR A 211 -4.98 -28.19 26.44
CA TYR A 211 -5.04 -27.32 25.27
C TYR A 211 -6.21 -26.36 25.40
N PHE A 212 -5.92 -25.10 25.71
CA PHE A 212 -6.91 -24.02 25.80
C PHE A 212 -6.84 -23.13 24.55
N LEU A 213 -7.98 -22.95 23.88
CA LEU A 213 -8.15 -22.10 22.70
C LEU A 213 -9.55 -21.46 22.72
N ASN A 214 -9.77 -20.54 23.66
CA ASN A 214 -11.09 -19.99 24.01
C ASN A 214 -11.06 -18.46 24.02
N ASP A 215 -12.22 -17.81 24.09
CA ASP A 215 -12.29 -16.34 24.19
C ASP A 215 -11.65 -15.87 25.50
N VAL A 216 -11.93 -16.57 26.61
CA VAL A 216 -11.22 -16.47 27.89
C VAL A 216 -10.72 -17.85 28.29
N ASN A 217 -9.41 -18.10 28.27
CA ASN A 217 -8.88 -19.44 28.63
C ASN A 217 -9.03 -19.76 30.12
N LEU A 218 -8.82 -18.77 30.99
CA LEU A 218 -8.89 -18.90 32.44
C LEU A 218 -9.57 -17.67 33.04
N LEU A 219 -10.57 -17.89 33.87
CA LEU A 219 -11.15 -16.89 34.77
C LEU A 219 -10.97 -17.36 36.21
N ILE A 220 -10.60 -16.45 37.11
CA ILE A 220 -10.44 -16.70 38.55
C ILE A 220 -11.20 -15.61 39.30
N GLU A 221 -12.11 -16.01 40.20
CA GLU A 221 -12.84 -15.10 41.09
C GLU A 221 -12.69 -15.49 42.55
N ASP A 222 -12.77 -14.47 43.41
CA ASP A 222 -12.82 -14.55 44.87
C ASP A 222 -11.74 -15.44 45.53
N GLY A 223 -10.66 -14.80 45.97
CA GLY A 223 -9.61 -15.44 46.77
C GLY A 223 -8.44 -15.99 45.96
N ASN A 224 -7.41 -16.44 46.67
CA ASN A 224 -6.16 -16.92 46.09
C ASN A 224 -6.27 -18.43 45.80
N PRO A 225 -6.47 -18.88 44.54
CA PRO A 225 -6.64 -20.29 44.24
C PRO A 225 -5.31 -21.01 44.46
N GLY A 226 -5.25 -21.89 45.47
CA GLY A 226 -4.04 -22.64 45.84
C GLY A 226 -3.71 -23.77 44.85
N GLY A 227 -3.61 -23.45 43.57
CA GLY A 227 -3.45 -24.37 42.45
C GLY A 227 -2.06 -24.33 41.83
N SER A 228 -1.81 -25.23 40.88
CA SER A 228 -0.58 -25.27 40.09
C SER A 228 -0.91 -25.35 38.61
N PHE A 229 -0.38 -24.43 37.81
CA PHE A 229 -0.58 -24.38 36.36
C PHE A 229 0.53 -25.10 35.58
N SER A 230 1.49 -25.70 36.27
CA SER A 230 2.59 -26.46 35.68
C SER A 230 3.12 -27.51 36.65
N VAL A 231 3.19 -28.77 36.20
CA VAL A 231 3.99 -29.79 36.91
C VAL A 231 5.46 -29.68 36.48
N PRO A 232 6.43 -30.07 37.32
CA PRO A 232 7.82 -30.19 36.90
C PRO A 232 7.93 -31.04 35.61
N ASN A 233 8.83 -30.64 34.70
CA ASN A 233 9.04 -31.33 33.43
C ASN A 233 9.23 -32.84 33.64
N MET A 234 8.35 -33.64 33.03
CA MET A 234 8.39 -35.10 33.03
C MET A 234 8.46 -35.63 31.59
N PRO A 235 9.34 -36.60 31.27
CA PRO A 235 9.35 -37.26 29.96
C PRO A 235 8.01 -37.89 29.60
N GLY A 236 7.45 -37.54 28.44
CA GLY A 236 6.17 -38.05 27.97
C GLY A 236 5.55 -37.17 26.89
N LEU A 237 4.78 -37.77 25.97
CA LEU A 237 4.12 -37.03 24.91
C LEU A 237 3.04 -36.10 25.48
N ASN A 238 3.20 -34.79 25.27
CA ASN A 238 2.23 -33.79 25.72
C ASN A 238 1.09 -33.57 24.70
N ILE A 239 0.09 -32.78 25.08
CA ILE A 239 -1.17 -32.56 24.33
C ILE A 239 -0.97 -31.88 22.97
N ILE A 240 0.19 -31.26 22.73
CA ILE A 240 0.59 -30.68 21.43
C ILE A 240 1.64 -31.52 20.68
N GLY A 241 2.00 -32.70 21.19
CA GLY A 241 2.94 -33.63 20.57
C GLY A 241 4.42 -33.40 20.91
N GLY A 242 4.73 -32.51 21.85
CA GLY A 242 6.10 -32.32 22.37
C GLY A 242 6.55 -33.47 23.29
N PRO A 243 7.87 -33.65 23.49
CA PRO A 243 8.47 -34.81 24.17
C PRO A 243 8.36 -34.82 25.71
N TYR A 244 7.93 -33.71 26.31
CA TYR A 244 7.84 -33.53 27.76
C TYR A 244 6.47 -33.01 28.20
N ILE A 245 5.94 -33.58 29.29
CA ILE A 245 4.73 -33.14 29.98
C ILE A 245 5.12 -32.03 30.98
N GLY A 246 4.45 -30.89 30.87
CA GLY A 246 4.59 -29.73 31.76
C GLY A 246 3.27 -28.97 31.84
N GLY A 247 3.30 -27.65 31.73
CA GLY A 247 2.14 -26.75 31.78
C GLY A 247 1.18 -26.88 30.60
N ASN A 248 0.53 -25.79 30.21
CA ASN A 248 -0.62 -25.82 29.29
C ASN A 248 -0.36 -25.02 28.01
N PHE A 249 -1.11 -25.33 26.97
CA PHE A 249 -1.14 -24.52 25.75
C PHE A 249 -2.22 -23.44 25.88
N TRP A 250 -1.82 -22.18 25.73
CA TRP A 250 -2.64 -20.98 25.94
C TRP A 250 -2.80 -20.20 24.62
N GLY A 251 -3.69 -20.66 23.75
CA GLY A 251 -4.01 -20.00 22.47
C GLY A 251 -5.24 -19.10 22.55
N SER A 252 -5.45 -18.24 21.55
CA SER A 252 -6.72 -17.54 21.33
C SER A 252 -7.29 -17.85 19.94
N PRO A 253 -8.62 -17.77 19.74
CA PRO A 253 -9.25 -17.96 18.42
C PRO A 253 -8.70 -17.02 17.33
N ALA A 254 -8.22 -15.83 17.73
CA ALA A 254 -7.59 -14.85 16.83
C ALA A 254 -6.15 -15.20 16.41
N GLY A 255 -5.56 -16.29 16.91
CA GLY A 255 -4.17 -16.68 16.61
C GLY A 255 -3.10 -15.90 17.35
N ALA A 256 -3.48 -15.10 18.35
CA ALA A 256 -2.60 -14.18 19.09
C ALA A 256 -2.43 -14.55 20.58
N GLY A 257 -2.82 -15.76 20.98
CA GLY A 257 -2.61 -16.25 22.34
C GLY A 257 -1.14 -16.51 22.63
N PHE A 258 -0.77 -16.51 23.92
CA PHE A 258 0.61 -16.67 24.38
C PHE A 258 1.34 -17.82 23.66
N SER A 259 0.75 -19.01 23.63
CA SER A 259 1.37 -20.21 23.05
C SER A 259 1.40 -20.25 21.52
N GLN A 260 0.79 -19.28 20.85
CA GLN A 260 0.83 -19.12 19.39
C GLN A 260 1.89 -18.09 18.94
N ILE A 261 2.34 -17.22 19.86
CA ILE A 261 3.28 -16.13 19.56
C ILE A 261 4.68 -16.31 20.18
N HIS A 262 4.82 -17.16 21.21
CA HIS A 262 6.11 -17.47 21.85
C HIS A 262 6.84 -18.64 21.17
N LEU A 263 8.15 -18.71 21.38
CA LEU A 263 9.04 -19.68 20.76
C LEU A 263 9.46 -20.78 21.75
N ASP A 264 9.53 -22.00 21.22
CA ASP A 264 10.34 -23.11 21.75
C ASP A 264 11.67 -23.07 20.99
N ALA A 265 12.70 -22.47 21.58
CA ALA A 265 13.98 -22.25 20.91
C ALA A 265 14.95 -23.43 21.11
N ASN A 266 14.78 -24.17 22.21
CA ASN A 266 15.61 -25.32 22.57
C ASN A 266 15.10 -26.67 22.01
N GLY A 267 13.82 -26.77 21.66
CA GLY A 267 13.17 -27.94 21.06
C GLY A 267 12.50 -28.90 22.06
N ASP A 268 12.27 -28.49 23.30
CA ASP A 268 11.65 -29.33 24.35
C ASP A 268 10.11 -29.24 24.41
N GLY A 269 9.50 -28.31 23.67
CA GLY A 269 8.06 -28.10 23.58
C GLY A 269 7.48 -27.12 24.59
N PHE A 270 8.31 -26.40 25.35
CA PHE A 270 7.91 -25.30 26.23
C PHE A 270 8.33 -23.94 25.67
N ALA A 271 7.69 -22.86 26.11
CA ALA A 271 8.22 -21.52 25.87
C ALA A 271 9.46 -21.27 26.75
N GLU A 272 10.40 -20.48 26.24
CA GLU A 272 11.57 -20.01 27.01
C GLU A 272 11.21 -19.00 28.13
N GLU A 273 9.97 -18.49 28.15
CA GLU A 273 9.45 -17.56 29.16
C GLU A 273 8.17 -18.11 29.81
N PRO A 274 7.97 -17.92 31.13
CA PRO A 274 6.77 -18.38 31.83
C PRO A 274 5.54 -17.53 31.46
N TYR A 275 4.35 -18.12 31.50
CA TYR A 275 3.10 -17.40 31.27
C TYR A 275 2.45 -16.96 32.58
N SER A 276 2.52 -15.65 32.85
CA SER A 276 1.81 -15.03 33.97
C SER A 276 0.31 -14.91 33.67
N LEU A 277 -0.50 -15.69 34.37
CA LEU A 277 -1.97 -15.65 34.29
C LEU A 277 -2.52 -14.48 35.12
N ASN A 278 -1.91 -14.24 36.28
CA ASN A 278 -2.05 -13.03 37.11
C ASN A 278 -0.83 -12.89 38.04
N GLU A 279 -0.87 -11.96 39.00
CA GLU A 279 0.24 -11.70 39.93
C GLU A 279 0.65 -12.91 40.81
N GLN A 280 -0.26 -13.85 41.08
CA GLN A 280 -0.03 -15.00 41.96
C GLN A 280 0.02 -16.34 41.22
N ASN A 281 -0.50 -16.40 39.99
CA ASN A 281 -0.67 -17.63 39.22
C ASN A 281 0.16 -17.56 37.94
N ILE A 282 1.14 -18.46 37.84
CA ILE A 282 2.09 -18.54 36.74
C ILE A 282 2.16 -19.98 36.26
N ASP A 283 2.07 -20.18 34.94
CA ASP A 283 2.48 -21.41 34.28
C ASP A 283 3.99 -21.30 33.97
N TYR A 284 4.81 -22.09 34.66
CA TYR A 284 6.26 -22.06 34.51
C TYR A 284 6.79 -22.90 33.35
N LEU A 285 5.94 -23.72 32.71
CA LEU A 285 6.30 -24.58 31.58
C LEU A 285 5.18 -24.55 30.53
N PRO A 286 4.80 -23.36 30.02
CA PRO A 286 3.69 -23.23 29.08
C PRO A 286 4.07 -23.91 27.76
N LEU A 287 3.16 -24.73 27.24
CA LEU A 287 3.36 -25.49 26.01
C LEU A 287 3.27 -24.57 24.80
N VAL A 288 4.19 -24.70 23.85
CA VAL A 288 4.12 -23.98 22.56
C VAL A 288 4.42 -24.92 21.40
N THR A 289 3.75 -24.72 20.26
CA THR A 289 4.00 -25.57 19.10
C THR A 289 5.47 -25.45 18.66
N PRO A 290 6.19 -26.55 18.38
CA PRO A 290 7.59 -26.48 17.96
C PRO A 290 7.75 -25.70 16.64
N ARG A 291 8.00 -24.39 16.75
CA ARG A 291 8.48 -23.60 15.62
C ARG A 291 9.94 -23.98 15.40
N THR A 292 10.13 -24.99 14.58
CA THR A 292 11.42 -25.23 13.94
C THR A 292 11.74 -24.02 13.08
N GLU A 293 12.53 -23.09 13.64
CA GLU A 293 13.16 -22.05 12.83
C GLU A 293 13.91 -22.74 11.69
N PRO A 294 13.81 -22.24 10.44
CA PRO A 294 14.39 -22.90 9.30
C PRO A 294 15.88 -23.10 9.53
N VAL A 295 16.33 -24.36 9.51
CA VAL A 295 17.72 -24.76 9.79
C VAL A 295 18.64 -23.79 9.04
N PRO A 296 19.48 -23.00 9.74
CA PRO A 296 20.18 -21.91 9.08
C PRO A 296 21.01 -22.47 7.92
N VAL A 297 20.77 -21.92 6.73
CA VAL A 297 21.37 -22.41 5.48
C VAL A 297 22.77 -21.82 5.35
N PRO A 298 23.78 -22.57 4.87
CA PRO A 298 25.07 -21.99 4.51
C PRO A 298 24.91 -20.78 3.57
N PRO A 299 25.82 -19.80 3.64
CA PRO A 299 25.77 -18.67 2.73
C PRO A 299 26.10 -19.16 1.31
N VAL A 300 25.53 -18.51 0.30
CA VAL A 300 25.88 -18.76 -1.11
C VAL A 300 26.37 -17.45 -1.69
N ALA A 301 27.61 -17.41 -2.15
CA ALA A 301 28.25 -16.23 -2.70
C ALA A 301 27.78 -15.98 -4.14
N ASP A 302 27.15 -14.83 -4.39
CA ASP A 302 26.88 -14.38 -5.76
C ASP A 302 27.07 -12.87 -5.90
N PHE A 303 27.52 -12.43 -7.07
CA PHE A 303 27.59 -11.01 -7.42
C PHE A 303 27.65 -10.79 -8.93
N THR A 304 27.33 -9.56 -9.32
CA THR A 304 27.56 -9.00 -10.65
C THR A 304 28.41 -7.73 -10.57
N ALA A 305 29.14 -7.42 -11.64
CA ALA A 305 29.94 -6.20 -11.75
C ALA A 305 29.59 -5.47 -13.05
N ASN A 306 29.61 -4.13 -13.03
CA ASN A 306 29.34 -3.30 -14.20
C ASN A 306 30.18 -2.01 -14.18
N PRO A 307 30.98 -1.69 -15.22
CA PRO A 307 31.35 -2.56 -16.35
C PRO A 307 32.31 -3.69 -15.93
N THR A 308 32.40 -4.75 -16.72
CA THR A 308 33.42 -5.81 -16.55
C THR A 308 34.71 -5.55 -17.33
N SER A 309 34.71 -4.55 -18.22
CA SER A 309 35.91 -4.14 -18.97
C SER A 309 35.85 -2.68 -19.45
N GLY A 310 37.01 -2.03 -19.55
CA GLY A 310 37.16 -0.67 -20.09
C GLY A 310 38.56 -0.11 -19.85
N SER A 311 38.86 1.08 -20.35
CA SER A 311 40.16 1.75 -20.11
C SER A 311 40.33 2.25 -18.68
N ALA A 312 41.56 2.26 -18.18
CA ALA A 312 41.91 2.98 -16.96
C ALA A 312 41.71 4.50 -17.14
N PRO A 313 41.29 5.25 -16.09
CA PRO A 313 40.76 4.75 -14.82
C PRO A 313 39.35 4.17 -14.98
N LEU A 314 39.15 2.90 -14.58
CA LEU A 314 37.88 2.20 -14.74
C LEU A 314 37.11 2.13 -13.40
N PRO A 315 36.08 2.96 -13.17
CA PRO A 315 35.16 2.78 -12.05
C PRO A 315 34.22 1.60 -12.33
N VAL A 316 34.13 0.67 -11.39
CA VAL A 316 33.26 -0.52 -11.44
C VAL A 316 32.33 -0.53 -10.24
N GLN A 317 31.03 -0.66 -10.50
CA GLN A 317 30.02 -0.94 -9.48
C GLN A 317 29.89 -2.45 -9.31
N PHE A 318 30.02 -2.93 -8.08
CA PHE A 318 29.70 -4.30 -7.71
C PHE A 318 28.32 -4.37 -7.07
N THR A 319 27.57 -5.43 -7.36
CA THR A 319 26.26 -5.69 -6.79
C THR A 319 26.25 -7.09 -6.19
N ASP A 320 26.14 -7.17 -4.87
CA ASP A 320 25.99 -8.44 -4.15
C ASP A 320 24.63 -9.07 -4.47
N ARG A 321 24.64 -10.38 -4.71
CA ARG A 321 23.48 -11.24 -4.92
C ARG A 321 23.50 -12.46 -3.98
N SER A 322 24.42 -12.46 -3.03
CA SER A 322 24.64 -13.57 -2.10
C SER A 322 23.44 -13.83 -1.22
N GLN A 323 23.20 -15.10 -0.94
CA GLN A 323 22.09 -15.57 -0.12
C GLN A 323 22.58 -15.96 1.28
N ASN A 324 21.75 -15.76 2.29
CA ASN A 324 21.98 -16.15 3.69
C ASN A 324 23.25 -15.57 4.34
N ALA A 325 23.84 -14.51 3.79
CA ALA A 325 25.06 -13.87 4.29
C ALA A 325 24.77 -12.86 5.41
N THR A 326 25.51 -12.94 6.52
CA THR A 326 25.51 -11.92 7.59
C THR A 326 26.76 -11.04 7.57
N SER A 327 27.83 -11.45 6.89
CA SER A 327 29.02 -10.63 6.66
C SER A 327 29.59 -10.81 5.24
N ARG A 328 30.37 -9.82 4.80
CA ARG A 328 30.93 -9.70 3.44
C ARG A 328 32.39 -9.25 3.50
N SER A 329 33.21 -9.78 2.60
CA SER A 329 34.57 -9.30 2.37
C SER A 329 34.89 -9.35 0.87
N TRP A 330 35.08 -8.18 0.29
CA TRP A 330 35.54 -7.98 -1.08
C TRP A 330 37.06 -7.88 -1.10
N LYS A 331 37.69 -8.51 -2.09
CA LYS A 331 39.08 -8.28 -2.50
C LYS A 331 39.08 -7.96 -3.98
N PHE A 332 39.50 -6.77 -4.38
CA PHE A 332 39.36 -6.30 -5.76
C PHE A 332 40.47 -6.78 -6.71
N GLY A 333 41.46 -7.52 -6.22
CA GLY A 333 42.55 -8.11 -7.01
C GLY A 333 43.77 -7.21 -7.19
N ASP A 334 43.71 -5.94 -6.80
CA ASP A 334 44.79 -4.95 -6.83
C ASP A 334 45.39 -4.64 -5.45
N GLY A 335 44.84 -5.25 -4.40
CA GLY A 335 45.20 -5.03 -2.99
C GLY A 335 44.12 -4.30 -2.18
N ALA A 336 43.16 -3.65 -2.83
CA ALA A 336 42.04 -2.99 -2.15
C ALA A 336 40.97 -4.00 -1.68
N THR A 337 40.24 -3.61 -0.63
CA THR A 337 39.17 -4.41 0.00
C THR A 337 37.98 -3.53 0.40
N SER A 338 36.82 -4.16 0.61
CA SER A 338 35.62 -3.52 1.20
C SER A 338 34.79 -4.55 1.97
N SER A 339 33.93 -4.09 2.89
CA SER A 339 32.89 -4.87 3.57
C SER A 339 31.47 -4.43 3.20
N ASP A 340 31.32 -3.47 2.28
CA ASP A 340 30.03 -2.93 1.88
C ASP A 340 29.19 -3.96 1.11
N THR A 341 27.87 -3.78 1.10
CA THR A 341 26.98 -4.65 0.32
C THR A 341 27.18 -4.46 -1.19
N ASN A 342 27.26 -3.21 -1.66
CA ASN A 342 27.38 -2.89 -3.09
C ASN A 342 28.50 -1.85 -3.32
N PRO A 343 29.77 -2.22 -3.16
CA PRO A 343 30.87 -1.26 -3.26
C PRO A 343 31.09 -0.79 -4.70
N THR A 344 31.61 0.43 -4.83
CA THR A 344 32.29 0.91 -6.04
C THR A 344 33.80 0.81 -5.83
N HIS A 345 34.53 0.47 -6.88
CA HIS A 345 36.00 0.49 -6.88
C HIS A 345 36.53 0.98 -8.21
N SER A 346 37.65 1.71 -8.22
CA SER A 346 38.24 2.30 -9.41
C SER A 346 39.63 1.75 -9.67
N TYR A 347 39.83 1.13 -10.83
CA TYR A 347 41.11 0.58 -11.25
C TYR A 347 41.91 1.58 -12.09
N TYR A 348 43.06 2.01 -11.58
CA TYR A 348 43.89 3.07 -12.18
C TYR A 348 45.02 2.57 -13.10
N LYS A 349 45.16 1.26 -13.30
CA LYS A 349 46.21 0.66 -14.16
C LYS A 349 45.59 -0.41 -15.05
N ALA A 350 46.17 -0.60 -16.23
CA ALA A 350 45.82 -1.71 -17.11
C ALA A 350 46.20 -3.05 -16.47
N GLY A 351 45.34 -4.06 -16.65
CA GLY A 351 45.52 -5.39 -16.09
C GLY A 351 44.20 -6.17 -15.98
N ASN A 352 44.33 -7.48 -15.75
CA ASN A 352 43.19 -8.33 -15.40
C ASN A 352 43.15 -8.51 -13.88
N TYR A 353 42.07 -8.04 -13.25
CA TYR A 353 41.90 -8.08 -11.80
C TYR A 353 40.89 -9.14 -11.40
N THR A 354 41.31 -10.14 -10.64
CA THR A 354 40.40 -11.17 -10.11
C THR A 354 39.79 -10.67 -8.81
N VAL A 355 38.52 -10.31 -8.89
CA VAL A 355 37.70 -9.91 -7.74
C VAL A 355 37.20 -11.17 -7.03
N ASN A 356 37.23 -11.16 -5.70
CA ASN A 356 36.67 -12.21 -4.85
C ASN A 356 35.71 -11.58 -3.84
N LEU A 357 34.46 -12.05 -3.82
CA LEU A 357 33.52 -11.83 -2.73
C LEU A 357 33.48 -13.08 -1.86
N THR A 358 33.89 -12.96 -0.61
CA THR A 358 33.67 -13.97 0.44
C THR A 358 32.52 -13.51 1.33
N VAL A 359 31.53 -14.37 1.54
CA VAL A 359 30.42 -14.14 2.47
C VAL A 359 30.42 -15.17 3.59
N SER A 360 29.91 -14.81 4.76
CA SER A 360 29.83 -15.72 5.90
C SER A 360 28.52 -15.60 6.68
N ASN A 361 28.20 -16.66 7.41
CA ASN A 361 27.23 -16.69 8.50
C ASN A 361 27.65 -17.71 9.58
N LEU A 362 26.80 -17.98 10.57
CA LEU A 362 27.06 -18.91 11.67
C LEU A 362 27.27 -20.39 11.25
N LYS A 363 27.02 -20.73 9.98
CA LYS A 363 27.17 -22.08 9.41
C LYS A 363 28.38 -22.24 8.48
N GLY A 364 29.08 -21.17 8.16
CA GLY A 364 30.32 -21.22 7.37
C GLY A 364 30.51 -20.02 6.47
N THR A 365 31.31 -20.23 5.42
CA THR A 365 31.70 -19.24 4.42
C THR A 365 31.54 -19.81 3.02
N ASP A 366 31.19 -18.97 2.06
CA ASP A 366 31.27 -19.27 0.63
C ASP A 366 31.94 -18.10 -0.11
N SER A 367 32.44 -18.34 -1.32
CA SER A 367 33.13 -17.32 -2.11
C SER A 367 32.93 -17.46 -3.61
N LYS A 368 32.67 -16.33 -4.29
CA LYS A 368 32.61 -16.24 -5.75
C LYS A 368 33.72 -15.32 -6.27
N THR A 369 34.24 -15.63 -7.45
CA THR A 369 35.19 -14.77 -8.17
C THR A 369 34.68 -14.33 -9.54
N ALA A 370 35.19 -13.20 -10.02
CA ALA A 370 35.02 -12.71 -11.39
C ALA A 370 36.25 -11.90 -11.81
N VAL A 371 36.49 -11.76 -13.12
CA VAL A 371 37.62 -10.96 -13.65
C VAL A 371 37.11 -9.64 -14.21
N ILE A 372 37.79 -8.54 -13.87
CA ILE A 372 37.64 -7.22 -14.48
C ILE A 372 38.85 -6.97 -15.40
N THR A 373 38.62 -6.66 -16.67
CA THR A 373 39.68 -6.38 -17.65
C THR A 373 39.83 -4.88 -17.86
N VAL A 374 40.89 -4.32 -17.32
CA VAL A 374 41.23 -2.91 -17.46
C VAL A 374 42.24 -2.76 -18.59
N LEU A 375 41.86 -2.02 -19.62
CA LEU A 375 42.72 -1.69 -20.75
C LEU A 375 43.57 -0.48 -20.42
N GLU A 376 44.61 -0.22 -21.22
CA GLU A 376 45.36 1.04 -21.12
C GLU A 376 44.42 2.24 -21.32
N GLU A 377 44.79 3.36 -20.70
CA GLU A 377 44.10 4.63 -20.90
C GLU A 377 44.15 4.98 -22.40
N ASN A 378 42.99 4.99 -23.06
CA ASN A 378 42.91 5.49 -24.42
C ASN A 378 43.12 7.01 -24.36
N VAL A 379 44.37 7.43 -24.51
CA VAL A 379 44.74 8.83 -24.73
C VAL A 379 44.32 9.21 -26.15
N ASP A 380 43.01 9.36 -26.35
CA ASP A 380 42.41 9.85 -27.59
C ASP A 380 42.61 11.37 -27.71
N ASN A 381 43.90 11.72 -27.89
CA ASN A 381 44.37 13.04 -28.29
C ASN A 381 44.88 12.98 -29.74
N ASP A 382 44.35 12.09 -30.59
CA ASP A 382 44.75 11.95 -32.00
C ASP A 382 44.00 12.93 -32.92
N VAL A 383 43.45 14.00 -32.34
CA VAL A 383 42.77 15.07 -33.07
C VAL A 383 43.79 16.14 -33.49
N PHE A 384 44.00 16.28 -34.79
CA PHE A 384 44.74 17.40 -35.37
C PHE A 384 44.10 18.74 -34.97
N PRO A 385 44.89 19.83 -34.81
CA PRO A 385 44.32 21.14 -34.56
C PRO A 385 43.55 21.60 -35.80
N VAL A 386 42.48 22.37 -35.61
CA VAL A 386 41.69 22.96 -36.70
C VAL A 386 41.79 24.47 -36.57
N ALA A 387 42.42 25.12 -37.54
CA ALA A 387 42.56 26.57 -37.57
C ALA A 387 41.22 27.23 -37.95
N ASP A 388 40.68 28.09 -37.09
CA ASP A 388 39.56 28.96 -37.46
C ASP A 388 39.72 30.34 -36.83
N PHE A 389 39.25 31.38 -37.54
CA PHE A 389 39.18 32.73 -37.01
C PHE A 389 38.17 33.59 -37.78
N ILE A 390 37.78 34.70 -37.16
CA ILE A 390 37.11 35.84 -37.79
C ILE A 390 37.91 37.12 -37.58
N ALA A 391 37.68 38.12 -38.43
CA ALA A 391 38.27 39.45 -38.34
C ALA A 391 37.16 40.51 -38.46
N ASN A 392 37.31 41.63 -37.75
CA ASN A 392 36.36 42.74 -37.79
C ASN A 392 37.08 44.10 -37.61
N PRO A 393 36.94 45.05 -38.56
CA PRO A 393 36.34 44.92 -39.89
C PRO A 393 37.21 44.09 -40.85
N THR A 394 36.63 43.57 -41.94
CA THR A 394 37.39 42.92 -43.03
C THR A 394 37.83 43.89 -44.14
N SER A 395 37.32 45.13 -44.12
CA SER A 395 37.70 46.17 -45.07
C SER A 395 37.43 47.58 -44.53
N GLY A 396 38.20 48.56 -44.99
CA GLY A 396 38.04 49.99 -44.67
C GLY A 396 39.25 50.80 -45.11
N SER A 397 39.22 52.13 -44.99
CA SER A 397 40.34 52.99 -45.39
C SER A 397 41.53 52.91 -44.44
N ALA A 398 42.73 53.13 -44.94
CA ALA A 398 43.93 53.32 -44.12
C ALA A 398 43.82 54.61 -43.29
N PRO A 399 44.29 54.63 -42.01
CA PRO A 399 44.77 53.50 -41.23
C PRO A 399 43.62 52.61 -40.72
N LEU A 400 43.64 51.31 -41.03
CA LEU A 400 42.58 50.36 -40.65
C LEU A 400 43.00 49.49 -39.46
N SER A 401 42.39 49.72 -38.29
CA SER A 401 42.53 48.85 -37.13
C SER A 401 41.54 47.68 -37.21
N VAL A 402 42.05 46.44 -37.13
CA VAL A 402 41.30 45.19 -37.24
C VAL A 402 41.48 44.35 -35.97
N SER A 403 40.36 43.90 -35.40
CA SER A 403 40.34 42.93 -34.30
C SER A 403 40.17 41.52 -34.86
N PHE A 404 41.03 40.60 -34.45
CA PHE A 404 40.95 39.18 -34.80
C PHE A 404 40.43 38.36 -33.62
N THR A 405 39.65 37.32 -33.90
CA THR A 405 39.15 36.39 -32.89
C THR A 405 39.42 34.96 -33.34
N ASP A 406 40.30 34.28 -32.60
CA ASP A 406 40.61 32.86 -32.77
C ASP A 406 39.39 32.00 -32.38
N ARG A 407 39.09 31.03 -33.24
CA ARG A 407 38.03 30.02 -33.09
C ARG A 407 38.58 28.60 -33.26
N SER A 408 39.90 28.46 -33.27
CA SER A 408 40.59 27.21 -33.53
C SER A 408 40.30 26.17 -32.46
N GLN A 409 40.25 24.92 -32.88
CA GLN A 409 39.97 23.78 -32.01
C GLN A 409 41.24 22.94 -31.81
N ASN A 410 41.39 22.37 -30.61
CA ASN A 410 42.47 21.43 -30.25
C ASN A 410 43.90 22.00 -30.39
N ALA A 411 44.04 23.33 -30.36
CA ALA A 411 45.32 24.03 -30.48
C ALA A 411 45.96 24.30 -29.10
N THR A 412 47.25 24.00 -28.95
CA THR A 412 48.06 24.38 -27.77
C THR A 412 48.95 25.60 -28.03
N SER A 413 49.19 25.96 -29.29
CA SER A 413 49.84 27.22 -29.67
C SER A 413 49.21 27.83 -30.93
N ARG A 414 49.38 29.15 -31.10
CA ARG A 414 48.96 29.93 -32.26
C ARG A 414 50.09 30.87 -32.70
N SER A 415 50.15 31.16 -33.99
CA SER A 415 50.99 32.19 -34.57
C SER A 415 50.24 32.86 -35.72
N TRP A 416 50.14 34.18 -35.64
CA TRP A 416 49.53 35.06 -36.63
C TRP A 416 50.59 35.69 -37.51
N ASN A 417 50.32 35.78 -38.80
CA ASN A 417 51.01 36.67 -39.74
C ASN A 417 49.94 37.55 -40.38
N PHE A 418 50.08 38.87 -40.26
CA PHE A 418 49.05 39.82 -40.72
C PHE A 418 49.14 40.16 -42.21
N GLY A 419 50.14 39.63 -42.93
CA GLY A 419 50.31 39.82 -44.37
C GLY A 419 51.14 41.05 -44.78
N ASP A 420 51.54 41.88 -43.82
CA ASP A 420 52.39 43.08 -43.99
C ASP A 420 53.79 42.92 -43.37
N GLY A 421 54.07 41.76 -42.77
CA GLY A 421 55.32 41.46 -42.05
C GLY A 421 55.17 41.47 -40.52
N ALA A 422 54.06 41.98 -39.97
CA ALA A 422 53.78 41.89 -38.54
C ALA A 422 53.24 40.51 -38.14
N THR A 423 53.51 40.11 -36.89
CA THR A 423 53.10 38.82 -36.31
C THR A 423 52.63 38.96 -34.86
N SER A 424 51.88 37.99 -34.36
CA SER A 424 51.49 37.86 -32.93
C SER A 424 51.30 36.39 -32.54
N ASN A 425 51.39 36.07 -31.25
CA ASN A 425 51.04 34.77 -30.68
C ASN A 425 49.87 34.86 -29.68
N ASP A 426 49.22 36.03 -29.60
CA ASP A 426 48.03 36.26 -28.77
C ASP A 426 46.84 35.47 -29.31
N THR A 427 45.91 35.11 -28.42
CA THR A 427 44.68 34.41 -28.84
C THR A 427 43.78 35.33 -29.68
N ASN A 428 43.62 36.60 -29.31
CA ASN A 428 42.74 37.54 -30.01
C ASN A 428 43.47 38.88 -30.23
N PRO A 429 44.41 38.95 -31.18
CA PRO A 429 45.19 40.18 -31.40
C PRO A 429 44.36 41.26 -32.09
N THR A 430 44.80 42.50 -31.93
CA THR A 430 44.43 43.63 -32.80
C THR A 430 45.65 44.04 -33.62
N HIS A 431 45.43 44.45 -34.87
CA HIS A 431 46.49 44.92 -35.76
C HIS A 431 46.02 46.13 -36.58
N SER A 432 46.92 47.05 -36.92
CA SER A 432 46.60 48.28 -37.63
C SER A 432 47.39 48.41 -38.93
N TYR A 433 46.68 48.40 -40.05
CA TYR A 433 47.25 48.54 -41.38
C TYR A 433 47.32 50.01 -41.78
N SER A 434 48.54 50.54 -41.93
CA SER A 434 48.80 51.97 -42.19
C SER A 434 48.78 52.37 -43.66
N GLN A 435 48.67 51.40 -44.59
CA GLN A 435 48.69 51.63 -46.03
C GLN A 435 47.54 50.89 -46.71
N ALA A 436 47.09 51.40 -47.87
CA ALA A 436 46.12 50.72 -48.71
C ALA A 436 46.75 49.47 -49.35
N GLY A 437 45.97 48.38 -49.43
CA GLY A 437 46.44 47.09 -49.91
C GLY A 437 45.55 45.92 -49.50
N ASN A 438 45.76 44.77 -50.14
CA ASN A 438 45.11 43.52 -49.79
C ASN A 438 46.06 42.64 -48.98
N TYR A 439 45.81 42.52 -47.68
CA TYR A 439 46.67 41.79 -46.76
C TYR A 439 46.12 40.40 -46.49
N THR A 440 46.89 39.36 -46.82
CA THR A 440 46.51 37.96 -46.54
C THR A 440 46.97 37.59 -45.14
N VAL A 441 46.04 37.57 -44.20
CA VAL A 441 46.25 37.13 -42.82
C VAL A 441 46.27 35.62 -42.78
N ASN A 442 47.24 35.05 -42.06
CA ASN A 442 47.36 33.62 -41.80
C ASN A 442 47.40 33.36 -40.28
N LEU A 443 46.47 32.56 -39.78
CA LEU A 443 46.53 31.95 -38.45
C LEU A 443 47.03 30.53 -38.59
N THR A 444 48.19 30.23 -38.02
CA THR A 444 48.74 28.89 -37.90
C THR A 444 48.62 28.41 -36.45
N VAL A 445 48.02 27.25 -36.23
CA VAL A 445 47.87 26.62 -34.90
C VAL A 445 48.52 25.25 -34.86
N SER A 446 49.03 24.86 -33.69
CA SER A 446 49.66 23.55 -33.51
C SER A 446 49.28 22.87 -32.20
N ASN A 447 49.40 21.55 -32.19
CA ASN A 447 49.44 20.71 -31.00
C ASN A 447 50.51 19.61 -31.16
N LEU A 448 50.57 18.65 -30.23
CA LEU A 448 51.55 17.55 -30.26
C LEU A 448 51.41 16.59 -31.47
N LYS A 449 50.31 16.65 -32.23
CA LYS A 449 50.03 15.79 -33.40
C LYS A 449 50.32 16.47 -34.73
N GLY A 450 50.26 17.80 -34.80
CA GLY A 450 50.53 18.50 -36.05
C GLY A 450 50.20 19.99 -36.04
N ILE A 451 50.13 20.55 -37.24
CA ILE A 451 49.94 21.96 -37.53
C ILE A 451 48.77 22.09 -38.51
N ASN A 452 47.95 23.12 -38.34
CA ASN A 452 46.91 23.51 -39.29
C ASN A 452 46.89 25.03 -39.44
N SER A 453 46.38 25.53 -40.57
CA SER A 453 46.41 26.96 -40.87
C SER A 453 45.18 27.41 -41.65
N LYS A 454 44.65 28.59 -41.31
CA LYS A 454 43.57 29.27 -42.04
C LYS A 454 44.04 30.65 -42.50
N THR A 455 43.63 31.05 -43.69
CA THR A 455 43.89 32.38 -44.24
C THR A 455 42.61 33.17 -44.51
N ALA A 456 42.67 34.50 -44.39
CA ALA A 456 41.63 35.43 -44.84
C ALA A 456 42.28 36.73 -45.38
N VAL A 457 41.59 37.45 -46.25
CA VAL A 457 42.08 38.72 -46.82
C VAL A 457 41.41 39.91 -46.13
N ILE A 458 42.22 40.88 -45.70
CA ILE A 458 41.78 42.21 -45.26
C ILE A 458 42.03 43.20 -46.40
N THR A 459 40.99 43.96 -46.79
CA THR A 459 41.06 44.94 -47.88
C THR A 459 41.15 46.36 -47.32
N VAL A 460 42.33 46.95 -47.35
CA VAL A 460 42.56 48.32 -46.91
C VAL A 460 42.49 49.25 -48.12
N LEU A 461 41.58 50.20 -48.08
CA LEU A 461 41.34 51.17 -49.14
C LEU A 461 42.20 52.43 -48.92
N GLU A 462 42.40 53.20 -49.99
CA GLU A 462 42.96 54.56 -49.85
C GLU A 462 41.99 55.46 -49.06
N GLU A 463 42.55 56.48 -48.40
CA GLU A 463 41.79 57.46 -47.63
C GLU A 463 41.04 58.40 -48.59
N ASN A 464 39.81 58.03 -48.93
CA ASN A 464 38.89 58.91 -49.67
C ASN A 464 38.32 59.97 -48.72
N VAL A 465 38.83 61.19 -48.83
CA VAL A 465 38.17 62.38 -48.28
C VAL A 465 36.99 62.73 -49.18
N ASP A 466 35.80 62.26 -48.84
CA ASP A 466 34.56 62.79 -49.41
C ASP A 466 33.42 62.75 -48.39
N ASN A 467 32.69 63.86 -48.28
CA ASN A 467 31.61 64.07 -47.32
C ASN A 467 30.46 64.87 -47.96
N ASP A 468 30.16 64.58 -49.23
CA ASP A 468 29.00 65.13 -49.95
C ASP A 468 27.68 64.49 -49.49
N VAL A 469 27.29 64.78 -48.24
CA VAL A 469 25.98 64.43 -47.71
C VAL A 469 24.93 65.41 -48.24
N LEU A 470 24.04 64.92 -49.10
CA LEU A 470 22.82 65.62 -49.46
C LEU A 470 21.96 65.83 -48.20
N PRO A 471 21.27 66.98 -48.05
CA PRO A 471 20.43 67.20 -46.89
C PRO A 471 19.28 66.19 -46.88
N VAL A 472 18.66 65.97 -45.72
CA VAL A 472 17.51 65.07 -45.57
C VAL A 472 16.31 65.90 -45.12
N ALA A 473 15.36 66.16 -46.02
CA ALA A 473 14.11 66.85 -45.71
C ALA A 473 13.28 65.98 -44.79
N ASN A 474 13.00 66.47 -43.59
CA ASN A 474 12.08 65.81 -42.69
C ASN A 474 11.32 66.83 -41.85
N PHE A 475 10.06 66.55 -41.58
CA PHE A 475 9.24 67.32 -40.65
C PHE A 475 8.10 66.47 -40.12
N GLU A 476 7.51 66.98 -39.04
CA GLU A 476 6.28 66.51 -38.43
C GLU A 476 5.30 67.68 -38.25
N THR A 477 4.05 67.35 -37.99
CA THR A 477 2.98 68.32 -37.73
C THR A 477 2.22 67.91 -36.48
N ASN A 478 1.75 68.88 -35.68
CA ASN A 478 0.92 68.58 -34.51
C ASN A 478 -0.38 67.83 -34.88
N VAL A 479 -0.95 68.11 -36.06
CA VAL A 479 -2.09 67.39 -36.66
C VAL A 479 -1.95 67.31 -38.18
N THR A 480 -2.27 66.17 -38.78
CA THR A 480 -2.33 65.99 -40.26
C THR A 480 -3.75 66.03 -40.81
N SER A 481 -4.77 66.02 -39.95
CA SER A 481 -6.16 66.14 -40.33
C SER A 481 -6.99 66.82 -39.25
N GLY A 482 -8.09 67.47 -39.63
CA GLY A 482 -8.99 68.14 -38.71
C GLY A 482 -10.05 68.94 -39.45
N TYR A 483 -10.69 69.91 -38.79
CA TYR A 483 -11.85 70.63 -39.33
C TYR A 483 -11.54 72.09 -39.58
N ALA A 484 -12.05 72.65 -40.68
CA ALA A 484 -11.87 74.07 -41.01
C ALA A 484 -12.51 74.99 -39.96
N PRO A 485 -11.82 76.06 -39.49
CA PRO A 485 -10.43 76.39 -39.77
C PRO A 485 -9.44 75.51 -38.96
N LEU A 486 -8.50 74.87 -39.65
CA LEU A 486 -7.51 73.97 -39.04
C LEU A 486 -6.16 74.66 -38.88
N SER A 487 -5.73 74.92 -37.64
CA SER A 487 -4.40 75.44 -37.33
C SER A 487 -3.40 74.30 -37.13
N VAL A 488 -2.31 74.31 -37.90
CA VAL A 488 -1.28 73.28 -37.93
C VAL A 488 0.08 73.91 -37.65
N LEU A 489 0.75 73.44 -36.60
CA LEU A 489 2.14 73.71 -36.30
C LEU A 489 3.00 72.69 -37.04
N PHE A 490 3.92 73.19 -37.87
CA PHE A 490 4.92 72.41 -38.57
C PHE A 490 6.24 72.48 -37.79
N THR A 491 6.91 71.35 -37.62
CA THR A 491 8.19 71.26 -36.91
C THR A 491 9.25 70.64 -37.83
N ASP A 492 10.27 71.42 -38.20
CA ASP A 492 11.40 70.97 -39.02
C ASP A 492 12.24 69.94 -38.23
N ARG A 493 12.50 68.80 -38.89
CA ARG A 493 13.31 67.67 -38.40
C ARG A 493 14.42 67.31 -39.40
N SER A 494 14.70 68.20 -40.34
CA SER A 494 15.64 67.97 -41.43
C SER A 494 17.08 67.89 -40.92
N GLN A 495 17.86 67.03 -41.55
CA GLN A 495 19.29 66.86 -41.25
C GLN A 495 20.14 67.50 -42.35
N ASP A 496 21.30 68.00 -41.95
CA ASP A 496 22.34 68.57 -42.83
C ASP A 496 21.88 69.74 -43.73
N ALA A 497 20.80 70.41 -43.33
CA ALA A 497 20.15 71.51 -44.06
C ALA A 497 20.58 72.91 -43.58
N THR A 498 21.13 73.72 -44.48
CA THR A 498 21.43 75.13 -44.21
C THR A 498 20.25 76.05 -44.52
N SER A 499 19.48 75.78 -45.58
CA SER A 499 18.29 76.55 -45.96
C SER A 499 17.00 75.71 -45.95
N ARG A 500 15.84 76.37 -45.82
CA ARG A 500 14.51 75.74 -45.77
C ARG A 500 13.42 76.64 -46.36
N SER A 501 12.40 76.03 -46.96
CA SER A 501 11.21 76.69 -47.50
C SER A 501 10.01 75.77 -47.41
N TRP A 502 8.91 76.31 -46.89
CA TRP A 502 7.61 75.67 -46.74
C TRP A 502 6.65 76.20 -47.82
N ASP A 503 5.93 75.29 -48.46
CA ASP A 503 4.73 75.56 -49.24
C ASP A 503 3.59 74.80 -48.56
N PHE A 504 2.54 75.50 -48.11
CA PHE A 504 1.42 74.86 -47.43
C PHE A 504 0.41 74.23 -48.40
N GLY A 505 0.56 74.44 -49.71
CA GLY A 505 -0.30 73.84 -50.74
C GLY A 505 -1.62 74.56 -50.95
N ASP A 506 -1.87 75.67 -50.25
CA ASP A 506 -3.00 76.60 -50.46
C ASP A 506 -2.56 77.95 -51.10
N GLY A 507 -1.29 78.05 -51.50
CA GLY A 507 -0.67 79.25 -52.05
C GLY A 507 0.08 80.11 -51.02
N VAL A 508 0.08 79.73 -49.73
CA VAL A 508 0.88 80.38 -48.69
C VAL A 508 2.20 79.64 -48.47
N THR A 509 3.28 80.39 -48.30
CA THR A 509 4.65 79.87 -48.08
C THR A 509 5.31 80.47 -46.84
N SER A 510 6.28 79.79 -46.24
CA SER A 510 7.10 80.31 -45.13
C SER A 510 8.56 79.86 -45.23
N THR A 511 9.49 80.57 -44.58
CA THR A 511 10.90 80.15 -44.42
C THR A 511 11.30 80.01 -42.95
N GLU A 512 10.34 80.10 -42.02
CA GLU A 512 10.58 79.90 -40.60
C GLU A 512 10.98 78.45 -40.31
N LEU A 513 11.67 78.22 -39.19
CA LEU A 513 12.05 76.87 -38.78
C LEU A 513 10.82 76.02 -38.44
N ASN A 514 9.88 76.57 -37.64
CA ASN A 514 8.69 75.85 -37.17
C ASN A 514 7.43 76.72 -37.31
N PRO A 515 6.91 76.96 -38.53
CA PRO A 515 5.78 77.85 -38.75
C PRO A 515 4.45 77.24 -38.27
N THR A 516 3.51 78.09 -37.88
CA THR A 516 2.10 77.70 -37.68
C THR A 516 1.26 78.29 -38.80
N HIS A 517 0.54 77.45 -39.54
CA HIS A 517 -0.36 77.87 -40.62
C HIS A 517 -1.81 77.46 -40.34
N THR A 518 -2.79 78.24 -40.82
CA THR A 518 -4.21 77.99 -40.55
C THR A 518 -5.03 77.88 -41.83
N TYR A 519 -5.34 76.64 -42.20
CA TYR A 519 -6.17 76.32 -43.37
C TYR A 519 -7.62 76.68 -43.07
N SER A 520 -8.09 77.77 -43.68
CA SER A 520 -9.43 78.32 -43.40
C SER A 520 -10.56 77.69 -44.22
N LEU A 521 -10.24 76.90 -45.24
CA LEU A 521 -11.19 76.21 -46.11
C LEU A 521 -11.00 74.69 -46.03
N VAL A 522 -12.05 73.95 -46.41
CA VAL A 522 -11.99 72.49 -46.51
C VAL A 522 -11.31 72.06 -47.80
N GLY A 523 -10.48 71.02 -47.73
CA GLY A 523 -9.64 70.56 -48.82
C GLY A 523 -8.53 69.63 -48.33
N THR A 524 -7.75 69.10 -49.27
CA THR A 524 -6.53 68.34 -48.97
C THR A 524 -5.33 69.11 -49.53
N TYR A 525 -4.48 69.59 -48.65
CA TYR A 525 -3.39 70.51 -48.99
C TYR A 525 -2.03 69.79 -48.93
N PRO A 526 -1.23 69.78 -50.01
CA PRO A 526 0.09 69.15 -50.01
C PRO A 526 1.13 70.06 -49.36
N ALA A 527 1.23 70.02 -48.03
CA ALA A 527 2.25 70.76 -47.31
C ALA A 527 3.64 70.16 -47.57
N LYS A 528 4.53 70.96 -48.16
CA LYS A 528 5.86 70.57 -48.61
C LYS A 528 6.93 71.39 -47.90
N LEU A 529 7.88 70.70 -47.27
CA LEU A 529 9.15 71.27 -46.84
C LEU A 529 10.22 70.95 -47.88
N THR A 530 10.92 71.97 -48.36
CA THR A 530 12.11 71.86 -49.21
C THR A 530 13.30 72.40 -48.44
N VAL A 531 14.38 71.64 -48.34
CA VAL A 531 15.63 72.05 -47.65
C VAL A 531 16.84 71.86 -48.54
N SER A 532 17.86 72.70 -48.36
CA SER A 532 19.10 72.63 -49.13
C SER A 532 20.36 72.85 -48.29
N ASN A 533 21.48 72.38 -48.81
CA ASN A 533 22.83 72.72 -48.39
C ASN A 533 23.69 73.01 -49.64
N ALA A 534 25.02 73.10 -49.49
CA ALA A 534 25.92 73.35 -50.62
C ALA A 534 25.90 72.23 -51.69
N ASN A 535 25.53 71.02 -51.29
CA ASN A 535 25.69 69.78 -52.07
C ASN A 535 24.39 69.42 -52.80
N GLY A 536 23.25 69.96 -52.37
CA GLY A 536 21.99 69.83 -53.10
C GLY A 536 20.75 70.23 -52.31
N THR A 537 19.60 69.87 -52.87
CA THR A 537 18.26 70.18 -52.35
C THR A 537 17.42 68.91 -52.31
N THR A 538 16.63 68.73 -51.27
CA THR A 538 15.63 67.66 -51.16
C THR A 538 14.32 68.22 -50.61
N SER A 539 13.24 67.44 -50.70
CA SER A 539 11.94 67.86 -50.16
C SER A 539 11.11 66.69 -49.66
N LYS A 540 10.36 66.93 -48.58
CA LYS A 540 9.33 66.03 -48.05
C LYS A 540 7.97 66.71 -48.21
N THR A 541 6.94 65.94 -48.54
CA THR A 541 5.55 66.43 -48.63
C THR A 541 4.67 65.56 -47.73
N ILE A 542 3.73 66.17 -47.01
CA ILE A 542 2.68 65.51 -46.22
C ILE A 542 1.34 66.17 -46.58
N LEU A 543 0.30 65.36 -46.77
CA LEU A 543 -1.05 65.88 -47.03
C LEU A 543 -1.71 66.31 -45.71
N ILE A 544 -2.26 67.52 -45.68
CA ILE A 544 -3.12 68.02 -44.60
C ILE A 544 -4.57 67.93 -45.04
N ALA A 545 -5.37 67.08 -44.38
CA ALA A 545 -6.78 66.89 -44.71
C ALA A 545 -7.69 67.76 -43.81
N VAL A 546 -8.27 68.80 -44.41
CA VAL A 546 -9.18 69.73 -43.74
C VAL A 546 -10.61 69.37 -44.12
N GLU A 547 -11.29 68.67 -43.23
CA GLU A 547 -12.56 68.01 -43.48
C GLU A 547 -13.74 68.72 -42.81
N ARG A 548 -14.93 68.13 -42.92
CA ARG A 548 -16.10 68.44 -42.08
C ARG A 548 -16.38 67.26 -41.14
N LYS A 549 -16.80 67.56 -39.91
CA LYS A 549 -16.80 66.63 -38.78
C LYS A 549 -17.72 65.40 -38.95
N SER A 550 -17.13 64.20 -39.07
CA SER A 550 -17.75 62.86 -39.00
C SER A 550 -16.69 61.78 -38.65
N SER A 551 -17.05 60.53 -38.29
CA SER A 551 -16.23 59.67 -37.39
C SER A 551 -16.00 58.16 -37.72
N GLY A 552 -14.74 57.66 -37.64
CA GLY A 552 -14.30 56.23 -37.43
C GLY A 552 -13.47 55.58 -38.58
N GLY A 553 -12.63 54.52 -38.43
CA GLY A 553 -12.11 53.73 -37.28
C GLY A 553 -11.36 52.41 -37.71
N SER A 554 -11.01 51.49 -36.77
CA SER A 554 -10.49 50.08 -36.96
C SER A 554 -9.00 49.84 -37.39
N SER A 555 -8.31 48.66 -37.23
CA SER A 555 -8.45 47.40 -36.41
C SER A 555 -7.18 46.46 -36.50
N SER A 556 -7.22 45.23 -35.94
CA SER A 556 -6.23 44.08 -35.92
C SER A 556 -5.02 44.16 -34.96
N GLY A 557 -4.31 43.09 -34.53
CA GLY A 557 -4.39 41.60 -34.64
C GLY A 557 -3.04 40.94 -34.20
N GLY A 558 -2.82 39.65 -33.84
CA GLY A 558 -3.62 38.42 -33.59
C GLY A 558 -2.70 37.19 -33.25
N GLY A 559 -3.20 36.06 -32.68
CA GLY A 559 -2.38 34.86 -32.33
C GLY A 559 -3.15 33.67 -31.70
N GLY A 560 -2.63 32.44 -31.78
CA GLY A 560 -3.32 31.19 -31.39
C GLY A 560 -3.45 30.94 -29.88
N GLY A 561 -4.38 31.64 -29.22
CA GLY A 561 -4.64 31.54 -27.78
C GLY A 561 -5.71 30.51 -27.39
N SER A 562 -5.73 30.18 -26.09
CA SER A 562 -6.96 29.65 -25.48
C SER A 562 -8.06 30.72 -25.62
N PRO A 563 -9.32 30.34 -25.91
CA PRO A 563 -10.44 31.27 -25.83
C PRO A 563 -10.74 31.71 -24.39
N GLU A 564 -10.16 31.02 -23.39
CA GLU A 564 -10.28 31.37 -22.00
C GLU A 564 -9.42 32.57 -21.64
N SER A 565 -10.01 33.55 -20.94
CA SER A 565 -9.26 34.73 -20.50
C SER A 565 -8.19 34.32 -19.49
N SER A 566 -6.96 34.83 -19.66
CA SER A 566 -5.85 34.61 -18.73
C SER A 566 -6.17 35.01 -17.28
N ARG A 567 -7.19 35.86 -17.06
CA ARG A 567 -7.69 36.21 -15.72
C ARG A 567 -8.43 35.04 -15.04
N ASN A 568 -9.12 34.21 -15.79
CA ASN A 568 -9.94 33.08 -15.31
C ASN A 568 -9.14 31.78 -15.14
N ILE A 569 -7.96 31.67 -15.77
CA ILE A 569 -7.06 30.53 -15.59
C ILE A 569 -6.42 30.61 -14.19
N GLU A 570 -6.58 29.56 -13.39
CA GLU A 570 -5.94 29.36 -12.08
C GLU A 570 -4.54 28.77 -12.27
N ALA A 571 -4.44 27.70 -13.06
CA ALA A 571 -3.19 27.05 -13.41
C ALA A 571 -3.27 26.43 -14.81
N LYS A 572 -2.13 26.28 -15.46
CA LYS A 572 -2.02 25.76 -16.83
C LYS A 572 -0.81 24.85 -16.96
N GLU A 573 -1.03 23.67 -17.52
CA GLU A 573 0.03 22.70 -17.79
C GLU A 573 -0.03 22.21 -19.24
N LEU A 574 1.14 21.86 -19.79
CA LEU A 574 1.29 21.42 -21.17
C LEU A 574 2.11 20.13 -21.21
N SER A 575 1.65 19.17 -21.99
CA SER A 575 2.33 17.89 -22.26
C SER A 575 2.49 17.71 -23.77
N GLN A 576 3.60 17.10 -24.22
CA GLN A 576 3.91 16.97 -25.65
C GLN A 576 4.33 15.54 -26.01
N VAL A 577 3.65 14.93 -26.97
CA VAL A 577 3.86 13.52 -27.36
C VAL A 577 3.83 13.39 -28.88
N PHE A 578 4.63 12.47 -29.43
CA PHE A 578 4.65 12.18 -30.86
C PHE A 578 3.60 11.11 -31.19
N ILE A 579 2.62 11.46 -32.04
CA ILE A 579 1.48 10.60 -32.38
C ILE A 579 1.80 9.79 -33.64
N THR A 580 1.70 8.47 -33.52
CA THR A 580 1.79 7.49 -34.61
C THR A 580 0.47 6.73 -34.73
N ASN A 581 0.00 6.50 -35.96
CA ASN A 581 -1.21 5.72 -36.23
C ASN A 581 -1.17 4.31 -35.59
N GLY A 582 -2.29 3.84 -35.06
CA GLY A 582 -2.47 2.49 -34.52
C GLY A 582 -1.79 2.26 -33.16
N LYS A 583 -1.45 3.32 -32.43
CA LYS A 583 -0.88 3.23 -31.08
C LYS A 583 -1.70 4.04 -30.07
N ALA A 584 -1.83 3.49 -28.87
CA ALA A 584 -2.25 4.22 -27.69
C ALA A 584 -1.26 5.37 -27.41
N VAL A 585 -1.78 6.55 -27.10
CA VAL A 585 -1.04 7.76 -26.78
C VAL A 585 -1.45 8.23 -25.40
N LYS A 586 -0.49 8.62 -24.56
CA LYS A 586 -0.73 9.13 -23.21
C LYS A 586 0.08 10.41 -22.98
N PHE A 587 -0.61 11.47 -22.56
CA PHE A 587 -0.07 12.78 -22.22
C PHE A 587 -0.08 12.94 -20.70
N ASP A 588 1.04 12.67 -20.05
CA ASP A 588 1.22 12.88 -18.61
C ASP A 588 1.48 14.36 -18.29
N PHE A 589 0.86 14.85 -17.22
CA PHE A 589 1.04 16.18 -16.64
C PHE A 589 1.85 16.08 -15.35
N THR A 590 3.18 16.09 -15.49
CA THR A 590 4.14 15.74 -14.44
C THR A 590 4.49 16.86 -13.47
N LYS A 591 4.01 18.09 -13.68
CA LYS A 591 4.21 19.21 -12.72
C LYS A 591 3.10 19.28 -11.67
N GLU A 592 2.05 18.47 -11.82
CA GLU A 592 0.90 18.40 -10.93
C GLU A 592 0.20 19.75 -10.67
N ALA A 593 0.31 20.69 -11.61
CA ALA A 593 -0.21 22.05 -11.44
C ALA A 593 -1.73 22.14 -11.60
N THR A 594 -2.39 21.05 -12.01
CA THR A 594 -3.84 20.98 -12.22
C THR A 594 -4.43 19.72 -11.59
N CYS A 595 -5.75 19.64 -11.51
CA CYS A 595 -6.46 18.41 -11.14
C CYS A 595 -6.37 17.29 -12.20
N VAL A 596 -5.88 17.56 -13.42
CA VAL A 596 -5.69 16.54 -14.47
C VAL A 596 -4.31 15.92 -14.34
N VAL A 597 -4.25 14.58 -14.32
CA VAL A 597 -3.02 13.80 -14.15
C VAL A 597 -2.49 13.32 -15.50
N TYR A 598 -3.39 12.79 -16.34
CA TYR A 598 -3.08 12.49 -17.74
C TYR A 598 -4.34 12.49 -18.60
N VAL A 599 -4.15 12.58 -19.91
CA VAL A 599 -5.15 12.16 -20.90
C VAL A 599 -4.56 11.11 -21.83
N SER A 600 -5.37 10.16 -22.30
CA SER A 600 -4.95 9.17 -23.28
C SER A 600 -6.02 8.90 -24.33
N PHE A 601 -5.62 8.32 -25.45
CA PHE A 601 -6.50 7.87 -26.53
C PHE A 601 -5.74 6.96 -27.50
N ASP A 602 -6.46 6.18 -28.30
CA ASP A 602 -5.90 5.44 -29.43
C ASP A 602 -5.90 6.32 -30.68
N ALA A 603 -4.76 6.42 -31.37
CA ALA A 603 -4.59 7.32 -32.50
C ALA A 603 -4.92 6.66 -33.84
N LYS A 604 -5.90 7.20 -34.58
CA LYS A 604 -6.30 6.75 -35.93
C LYS A 604 -5.44 7.31 -37.06
N LYS A 605 -4.56 8.26 -36.77
CA LYS A 605 -3.67 8.92 -37.75
C LYS A 605 -2.36 9.35 -37.09
N THR A 606 -1.28 9.32 -37.87
CA THR A 606 0.01 9.93 -37.49
C THR A 606 -0.10 11.44 -37.60
N ALA A 607 0.33 12.17 -36.56
CA ALA A 607 0.18 13.62 -36.48
C ALA A 607 1.46 14.36 -36.01
N GLY A 608 2.58 13.65 -35.89
CA GLY A 608 3.83 14.23 -35.40
C GLY A 608 3.74 14.64 -33.93
N LYS A 609 4.52 15.65 -33.53
CA LYS A 609 4.54 16.14 -32.15
C LYS A 609 3.32 17.02 -31.86
N ILE A 610 2.36 16.46 -31.13
CA ILE A 610 1.16 17.18 -30.65
C ILE A 610 1.40 17.72 -29.24
N THR A 611 0.83 18.89 -28.96
CA THR A 611 0.81 19.50 -27.62
C THR A 611 -0.60 19.39 -27.06
N THR A 612 -0.73 18.89 -25.84
CA THR A 612 -1.96 18.91 -25.06
C THR A 612 -1.85 19.90 -23.92
N ILE A 613 -2.92 20.65 -23.65
CA ILE A 613 -2.99 21.68 -22.61
C ILE A 613 -4.13 21.32 -21.66
N ALA A 614 -3.85 21.34 -20.35
CA ALA A 614 -4.84 21.37 -19.28
C ALA A 614 -4.88 22.78 -18.67
N GLU A 615 -6.06 23.38 -18.58
CA GLU A 615 -6.26 24.71 -18.02
C GLU A 615 -7.28 24.63 -16.88
N MET A 616 -6.81 24.65 -15.62
CA MET A 616 -7.67 24.69 -14.44
C MET A 616 -8.16 26.12 -14.21
N LEU A 617 -9.44 26.28 -13.90
CA LEU A 617 -10.14 27.55 -13.90
C LEU A 617 -10.58 27.98 -12.50
N LYS A 618 -10.54 29.29 -12.25
CA LYS A 618 -11.02 29.92 -11.00
C LYS A 618 -12.54 29.95 -10.89
N GLY A 619 -13.24 29.72 -12.00
CA GLY A 619 -14.70 29.66 -12.07
C GLY A 619 -15.15 28.88 -13.32
N LYS A 620 -16.37 29.13 -13.80
CA LYS A 620 -16.85 28.50 -15.05
C LYS A 620 -16.01 28.95 -16.25
N SER A 621 -15.91 28.11 -17.28
CA SER A 621 -15.27 28.51 -18.54
C SER A 621 -16.08 29.58 -19.27
N SER A 622 -15.40 30.46 -19.99
CA SER A 622 -15.99 31.34 -21.01
C SER A 622 -16.81 30.62 -22.09
N LEU A 623 -16.59 29.30 -22.25
CA LEU A 623 -17.24 28.44 -23.24
C LEU A 623 -18.59 27.86 -22.76
N VAL A 624 -18.93 28.00 -21.48
CA VAL A 624 -20.14 27.42 -20.89
C VAL A 624 -21.11 28.51 -20.40
N SER A 625 -22.41 28.29 -20.59
CA SER A 625 -23.46 29.20 -20.08
C SER A 625 -23.51 29.20 -18.55
N GLU A 626 -23.32 28.03 -17.93
CA GLU A 626 -23.52 27.77 -16.51
C GLU A 626 -22.63 26.61 -16.02
N LEU A 627 -22.60 26.36 -14.71
CA LEU A 627 -21.95 25.20 -14.09
C LEU A 627 -22.92 24.00 -14.06
N PRO A 628 -22.44 22.75 -13.98
CA PRO A 628 -23.31 21.60 -13.78
C PRO A 628 -23.95 21.60 -12.38
N SER A 629 -25.03 20.85 -12.22
CA SER A 629 -25.70 20.67 -10.93
C SER A 629 -24.87 19.83 -9.94
N GLY A 630 -24.76 20.29 -8.70
CA GLY A 630 -23.99 19.64 -7.62
C GLY A 630 -22.91 20.58 -7.08
N GLU A 631 -22.19 20.15 -6.04
CA GLU A 631 -21.04 20.91 -5.54
C GLU A 631 -19.86 20.70 -6.50
N VAL A 632 -19.37 21.78 -7.09
CA VAL A 632 -18.27 21.75 -8.07
C VAL A 632 -16.93 21.84 -7.34
N TYR A 633 -16.04 20.85 -7.54
CA TYR A 633 -14.67 20.89 -7.01
C TYR A 633 -13.78 21.82 -7.84
N LYS A 634 -13.62 21.49 -9.13
CA LYS A 634 -12.79 22.23 -10.09
C LYS A 634 -13.41 22.16 -11.48
N SER A 635 -13.35 23.30 -12.20
CA SER A 635 -13.63 23.39 -13.63
C SER A 635 -12.33 23.48 -14.41
N PHE A 636 -12.24 22.84 -15.57
CA PHE A 636 -11.04 22.86 -16.40
C PHE A 636 -11.34 22.67 -17.90
N ASN A 637 -10.45 23.18 -18.76
CA ASN A 637 -10.49 22.94 -20.21
C ASN A 637 -9.35 22.00 -20.63
N LEU A 638 -9.61 21.11 -21.59
CA LEU A 638 -8.62 20.24 -22.21
C LEU A 638 -8.51 20.48 -23.71
N TRP A 639 -7.31 20.81 -24.18
CA TRP A 639 -7.01 21.11 -25.58
C TRP A 639 -5.93 20.16 -26.11
N VAL A 640 -6.29 19.21 -26.97
CA VAL A 640 -5.32 18.34 -27.66
C VAL A 640 -5.05 18.89 -29.06
N GLY A 641 -3.85 19.41 -29.30
CA GLY A 641 -3.40 19.92 -30.60
C GLY A 641 -4.04 21.25 -31.04
N ASN A 642 -3.46 21.83 -32.10
CA ASN A 642 -3.95 23.11 -32.65
C ASN A 642 -5.37 22.94 -33.20
N GLY A 643 -6.34 23.67 -32.65
CA GLY A 643 -7.76 23.57 -33.03
C GLY A 643 -8.49 22.29 -32.59
N GLY A 644 -7.98 21.55 -31.59
CA GLY A 644 -8.66 20.35 -31.09
C GLY A 644 -8.52 19.15 -32.02
N PHE A 645 -7.28 18.77 -32.33
CA PHE A 645 -6.89 17.61 -33.14
C PHE A 645 -7.67 16.32 -32.77
N ALA A 646 -7.98 16.14 -31.49
CA ALA A 646 -8.75 15.03 -30.93
C ALA A 646 -10.24 15.04 -31.32
N THR A 647 -10.50 14.83 -32.61
CA THR A 647 -11.83 14.55 -33.16
C THR A 647 -12.02 13.04 -33.34
N SER A 648 -13.27 12.58 -33.44
CA SER A 648 -13.61 11.17 -33.72
C SER A 648 -13.00 10.60 -35.01
N ASN A 649 -12.63 11.48 -35.95
CA ASN A 649 -11.93 11.17 -37.19
C ASN A 649 -10.42 10.90 -37.03
N ASN A 650 -9.84 11.24 -35.87
CA ASN A 650 -8.41 11.20 -35.60
C ASN A 650 -8.06 10.34 -34.37
N ILE A 651 -9.00 10.12 -33.45
CA ILE A 651 -8.81 9.32 -32.22
C ILE A 651 -9.99 8.39 -31.93
N GLU A 652 -9.77 7.42 -31.04
CA GLU A 652 -10.78 6.63 -30.33
C GLU A 652 -10.37 6.39 -28.87
N ASN A 653 -11.30 5.82 -28.09
CA ASN A 653 -11.13 5.50 -26.67
C ASN A 653 -10.47 6.62 -25.83
N PRO A 654 -11.02 7.86 -25.82
CA PRO A 654 -10.39 8.96 -25.10
C PRO A 654 -10.66 8.84 -23.60
N VAL A 655 -9.61 8.93 -22.79
CA VAL A 655 -9.67 8.82 -21.32
C VAL A 655 -9.11 10.08 -20.68
N VAL A 656 -9.76 10.53 -19.61
CA VAL A 656 -9.24 11.56 -18.70
C VAL A 656 -8.98 10.92 -17.33
N CYS A 657 -7.76 11.11 -16.81
CA CYS A 657 -7.42 10.80 -15.43
C CYS A 657 -7.29 12.10 -14.63
N PHE A 658 -8.00 12.20 -13.52
CA PHE A 658 -8.04 13.37 -12.66
C PHE A 658 -7.93 12.99 -11.18
N LYS A 659 -7.57 13.96 -10.34
CA LYS A 659 -7.42 13.80 -8.89
C LYS A 659 -8.28 14.77 -8.09
N VAL A 660 -8.80 14.32 -6.97
CA VAL A 660 -9.67 15.08 -6.04
C VAL A 660 -9.05 15.06 -4.65
N GLU A 661 -8.88 16.22 -4.02
CA GLU A 661 -8.34 16.31 -2.66
C GLU A 661 -9.32 15.75 -1.63
N LYS A 662 -8.82 14.87 -0.75
CA LYS A 662 -9.59 14.31 0.38
C LYS A 662 -10.14 15.42 1.30
N ALA A 663 -9.42 16.53 1.43
CA ALA A 663 -9.85 17.70 2.19
C ALA A 663 -11.14 18.36 1.67
N TRP A 664 -11.34 18.46 0.35
CA TRP A 664 -12.59 19.02 -0.21
C TRP A 664 -13.78 18.10 0.03
N ILE A 665 -13.57 16.78 -0.07
CA ILE A 665 -14.59 15.77 0.22
C ILE A 665 -15.06 15.90 1.68
N GLN A 666 -14.13 16.11 2.61
CA GLN A 666 -14.42 16.30 4.03
C GLN A 666 -15.11 17.65 4.33
N ASP A 667 -14.54 18.77 3.85
CA ASP A 667 -15.07 20.13 4.03
C ASP A 667 -16.51 20.26 3.51
N LYS A 668 -16.77 19.75 2.31
CA LYS A 668 -18.08 19.81 1.66
C LYS A 668 -18.99 18.62 1.95
N LYS A 669 -18.59 17.73 2.87
CA LYS A 669 -19.32 16.53 3.30
C LYS A 669 -19.81 15.68 2.12
N ILE A 670 -18.98 15.54 1.07
CA ILE A 670 -19.33 14.90 -0.20
C ILE A 670 -19.41 13.39 -0.02
N ASP A 671 -20.49 12.78 -0.51
CA ASP A 671 -20.53 11.34 -0.71
C ASP A 671 -19.51 10.96 -1.79
N ARG A 672 -18.46 10.23 -1.39
CA ARG A 672 -17.42 9.69 -2.27
C ARG A 672 -17.99 8.90 -3.45
N SER A 673 -19.14 8.24 -3.30
CA SER A 673 -19.82 7.48 -4.36
C SER A 673 -20.40 8.36 -5.46
N THR A 674 -20.66 9.64 -5.16
CA THR A 674 -21.29 10.61 -6.07
C THR A 674 -20.29 11.47 -6.85
N ILE A 675 -18.98 11.26 -6.65
CA ILE A 675 -17.95 11.97 -7.39
C ILE A 675 -18.05 11.61 -8.87
N ALA A 676 -18.20 12.61 -9.73
CA ALA A 676 -18.38 12.41 -11.16
C ALA A 676 -17.65 13.48 -11.98
N LEU A 677 -17.33 13.12 -13.23
CA LEU A 677 -16.78 14.05 -14.22
C LEU A 677 -17.90 14.50 -15.16
N ASN A 678 -18.16 15.79 -15.24
CA ASN A 678 -19.12 16.35 -16.20
C ASN A 678 -18.37 16.91 -17.39
N ARG A 679 -18.89 16.69 -18.59
CA ARG A 679 -18.37 17.24 -19.85
C ARG A 679 -19.40 18.18 -20.45
N TYR A 680 -18.96 19.34 -20.93
CA TYR A 680 -19.81 20.25 -21.69
C TYR A 680 -19.66 20.00 -23.19
N SER A 681 -20.79 19.80 -23.87
CA SER A 681 -20.90 19.70 -25.33
C SER A 681 -22.32 20.03 -25.79
N ASP A 682 -22.47 20.51 -27.02
CA ASP A 682 -23.78 20.83 -27.62
C ASP A 682 -24.65 21.76 -26.74
N LYS A 683 -23.96 22.68 -26.05
CA LYS A 683 -24.51 23.66 -25.09
C LYS A 683 -25.15 23.05 -23.83
N LYS A 684 -24.79 21.81 -23.46
CA LYS A 684 -25.30 21.12 -22.27
C LYS A 684 -24.18 20.41 -21.50
N TRP A 685 -24.41 20.20 -20.21
CA TRP A 685 -23.59 19.31 -19.39
C TRP A 685 -24.10 17.88 -19.48
N GLY A 686 -23.19 16.93 -19.73
CA GLY A 686 -23.41 15.50 -19.57
C GLY A 686 -22.51 14.95 -18.47
N GLN A 687 -23.08 14.24 -17.51
CA GLN A 687 -22.32 13.53 -16.48
C GLN A 687 -21.77 12.23 -17.07
N LEU A 688 -20.50 11.93 -16.79
CA LEU A 688 -19.80 10.72 -17.22
C LEU A 688 -19.51 9.83 -16.00
N PRO A 689 -19.62 8.51 -16.13
CA PRO A 689 -19.21 7.58 -15.09
C PRO A 689 -17.69 7.67 -14.86
N VAL A 690 -17.27 7.43 -13.63
CA VAL A 690 -15.86 7.45 -13.24
C VAL A 690 -15.51 6.18 -12.48
N SER A 691 -14.28 5.69 -12.64
CA SER A 691 -13.74 4.58 -11.86
C SER A 691 -12.62 5.09 -10.97
N LEU A 692 -12.61 4.67 -9.71
CA LEU A 692 -11.48 4.94 -8.80
C LEU A 692 -10.27 4.11 -9.25
N LEU A 693 -9.17 4.78 -9.57
CA LEU A 693 -7.92 4.15 -10.02
C LEU A 693 -7.00 3.80 -8.84
N LYS A 694 -6.83 4.74 -7.91
CA LYS A 694 -6.01 4.61 -6.69
C LYS A 694 -6.31 5.74 -5.72
N GLU A 695 -5.72 5.68 -4.52
CA GLU A 695 -5.64 6.81 -3.60
C GLU A 695 -4.25 6.94 -2.97
N ASP A 696 -3.90 8.13 -2.51
CA ASP A 696 -2.76 8.42 -1.64
C ASP A 696 -3.22 9.26 -0.43
N ASP A 697 -2.29 9.71 0.41
CA ASP A 697 -2.60 10.46 1.64
C ASP A 697 -3.38 11.77 1.38
N LYS A 698 -3.24 12.37 0.19
CA LYS A 698 -3.84 13.67 -0.14
C LYS A 698 -5.00 13.58 -1.14
N TYR A 699 -4.95 12.66 -2.10
CA TYR A 699 -5.88 12.62 -3.24
C TYR A 699 -6.53 11.25 -3.46
N LEU A 700 -7.75 11.29 -4.02
CA LEU A 700 -8.36 10.19 -4.75
C LEU A 700 -8.14 10.39 -6.25
N TYR A 701 -7.77 9.33 -6.98
CA TYR A 701 -7.51 9.36 -8.42
C TYR A 701 -8.62 8.62 -9.16
N PHE A 702 -9.18 9.23 -10.19
CA PHE A 702 -10.28 8.70 -10.98
C PHE A 702 -9.96 8.72 -12.47
N THR A 703 -10.46 7.73 -13.20
CA THR A 703 -10.44 7.66 -14.66
C THR A 703 -11.86 7.68 -15.22
N ALA A 704 -12.05 8.36 -16.34
CA ALA A 704 -13.32 8.41 -17.07
C ALA A 704 -13.09 8.31 -18.57
N ASP A 705 -13.87 7.46 -19.24
CA ASP A 705 -13.99 7.47 -20.70
C ASP A 705 -14.79 8.70 -21.13
N VAL A 706 -14.25 9.50 -22.04
CA VAL A 706 -14.85 10.76 -22.50
C VAL A 706 -15.11 10.73 -24.01
N PRO A 707 -16.26 11.22 -24.50
CA PRO A 707 -16.54 11.29 -25.95
C PRO A 707 -15.61 12.23 -26.76
N GLY A 708 -14.73 12.97 -26.08
CA GLY A 708 -13.76 13.91 -26.64
C GLY A 708 -13.37 14.97 -25.62
N PHE A 709 -12.44 15.86 -25.95
CA PHE A 709 -11.97 16.90 -25.04
C PHE A 709 -12.71 18.23 -25.26
N SER A 710 -13.07 18.92 -24.18
CA SER A 710 -13.76 20.22 -24.16
C SER A 710 -13.62 20.85 -22.76
N SER A 711 -14.62 21.60 -22.29
CA SER A 711 -14.74 22.02 -20.89
C SER A 711 -15.30 20.90 -20.02
N PHE A 712 -14.71 20.72 -18.85
CA PHE A 712 -15.08 19.72 -17.85
C PHE A 712 -15.26 20.36 -16.47
N ALA A 713 -16.02 19.68 -15.61
CA ALA A 713 -16.16 20.04 -14.21
C ALA A 713 -16.33 18.78 -13.35
N ILE A 714 -15.53 18.67 -12.28
CA ILE A 714 -15.65 17.60 -11.28
C ILE A 714 -16.71 18.02 -10.26
N THR A 715 -17.67 17.14 -9.97
CA THR A 715 -18.75 17.40 -8.99
C THR A 715 -18.89 16.27 -7.98
N GLY A 716 -19.49 16.58 -6.84
CA GLY A 716 -20.07 15.61 -5.92
C GLY A 716 -21.38 16.14 -5.31
N LYS A 717 -22.07 15.29 -4.54
CA LYS A 717 -23.24 15.67 -3.75
C LYS A 717 -22.89 15.59 -2.27
N ALA A 718 -23.32 16.57 -1.49
CA ALA A 718 -23.18 16.54 -0.04
C ALA A 718 -24.16 15.52 0.57
N ASN A 719 -23.73 14.87 1.66
CA ASN A 719 -24.59 14.03 2.50
C ASN A 719 -25.61 14.90 3.26
N THR A 720 -26.79 15.10 2.68
CA THR A 720 -27.92 15.74 3.35
C THR A 720 -28.64 14.75 4.25
N SER A 721 -28.26 14.72 5.54
CA SER A 721 -29.22 14.34 6.59
C SER A 721 -30.26 15.47 6.73
N PRO A 722 -31.54 15.19 7.01
CA PRO A 722 -32.51 16.24 7.32
C PRO A 722 -32.06 17.03 8.56
N GLU A 723 -32.25 18.34 8.53
CA GLU A 723 -32.06 19.21 9.70
C GLU A 723 -33.24 19.00 10.67
N GLU A 724 -32.97 18.56 11.90
CA GLU A 724 -33.88 18.84 13.00
C GLU A 724 -33.68 20.28 13.47
N THR A 725 -34.80 20.95 13.74
CA THR A 725 -34.85 22.36 14.13
C THR A 725 -34.17 22.61 15.46
N VAL A 726 -33.07 23.38 15.44
CA VAL A 726 -32.48 23.93 16.66
C VAL A 726 -33.45 24.92 17.30
N THR A 727 -33.91 24.62 18.51
CA THR A 727 -34.50 25.63 19.41
C THR A 727 -33.42 26.02 20.41
N GLU A 728 -33.01 27.29 20.38
CA GLU A 728 -31.83 27.79 21.09
C GLU A 728 -32.23 28.39 22.45
N ILE A 729 -31.80 27.76 23.56
CA ILE A 729 -31.57 28.43 24.85
C ILE A 729 -30.28 27.89 25.45
N GLN A 730 -29.47 28.80 26.00
CA GLN A 730 -28.10 28.59 26.48
C GLN A 730 -28.05 28.37 28.03
N PRO A 731 -26.86 28.27 28.64
CA PRO A 731 -26.43 27.15 29.48
C PRO A 731 -26.79 27.30 30.97
N ASP A 732 -26.45 26.29 31.77
CA ASP A 732 -25.89 26.52 33.11
C ASP A 732 -25.07 25.31 33.61
N ASP A 733 -24.29 25.55 34.66
CA ASP A 733 -23.08 24.82 35.06
C ASP A 733 -23.25 23.57 35.96
N GLU A 734 -22.10 22.90 36.15
CA GLU A 734 -21.66 22.17 37.35
C GLU A 734 -22.14 20.73 37.68
N SER A 735 -21.12 19.86 37.75
CA SER A 735 -20.94 18.76 38.70
C SER A 735 -21.72 17.44 38.49
N GLY A 736 -21.12 16.33 38.93
CA GLY A 736 -21.76 15.00 38.97
C GLY A 736 -20.84 13.87 38.50
N ASN A 737 -20.04 13.33 39.42
CA ASN A 737 -19.25 12.11 39.20
C ASN A 737 -20.10 10.85 39.44
N SER A 738 -19.64 9.68 38.96
CA SER A 738 -20.11 8.33 39.30
C SER A 738 -21.55 7.95 38.83
N GLU A 739 -21.94 6.69 38.66
CA GLU A 739 -21.22 5.42 38.44
C GLU A 739 -22.21 4.40 37.83
N LYS A 740 -21.67 3.34 37.20
CA LYS A 740 -22.23 1.98 37.03
C LYS A 740 -23.75 1.74 36.92
N ASN A 741 -24.05 0.96 35.87
CA ASN A 741 -25.01 -0.16 35.86
C ASN A 741 -26.51 0.22 35.97
N THR A 742 -27.48 -0.57 35.49
CA THR A 742 -27.49 -2.00 35.12
C THR A 742 -28.60 -2.23 34.06
N GLU A 743 -28.63 -3.43 33.45
CA GLU A 743 -29.81 -4.32 33.27
C GLU A 743 -31.25 -3.75 33.31
N ASP A 744 -32.27 -4.29 32.62
CA ASP A 744 -32.43 -5.44 31.71
C ASP A 744 -33.93 -5.47 31.29
N THR A 745 -34.34 -6.41 30.42
CA THR A 745 -35.72 -6.81 30.07
C THR A 745 -36.53 -5.79 29.25
N GLY A 746 -37.40 -6.20 28.32
CA GLY A 746 -37.71 -7.51 27.73
C GLY A 746 -38.57 -7.26 26.48
N SER A 747 -38.36 -7.97 25.37
CA SER A 747 -39.01 -9.26 25.04
C SER A 747 -40.37 -9.10 24.35
N GLU A 748 -40.63 -10.03 23.42
CA GLU A 748 -41.87 -10.27 22.65
C GLU A 748 -42.20 -9.28 21.50
N VAL A 749 -42.68 -9.67 20.31
CA VAL A 749 -42.67 -10.88 19.43
C VAL A 749 -43.70 -10.60 18.31
N ALA A 750 -43.62 -11.33 17.17
CA ALA A 750 -44.55 -11.32 16.02
C ALA A 750 -44.38 -10.14 15.02
N GLN A 751 -44.53 -10.32 13.70
CA GLN A 751 -44.92 -11.50 12.90
C GLN A 751 -44.45 -11.33 11.42
N GLU A 752 -44.09 -12.41 10.72
CA GLU A 752 -44.06 -12.44 9.24
C GLU A 752 -45.49 -12.59 8.66
N PRO A 753 -45.69 -12.44 7.33
CA PRO A 753 -45.68 -13.65 6.49
C PRO A 753 -45.23 -13.51 5.00
N GLY A 754 -44.40 -14.47 4.53
CA GLY A 754 -44.51 -15.16 3.22
C GLY A 754 -44.22 -14.41 1.89
N GLN A 755 -44.02 -15.09 0.74
CA GLN A 755 -43.67 -16.50 0.44
C GLN A 755 -43.20 -16.62 -1.05
N ASP A 756 -42.86 -17.85 -1.49
CA ASP A 756 -42.63 -18.37 -2.86
C ASP A 756 -41.18 -18.23 -3.41
N GLU A 757 -40.36 -19.30 -3.43
CA GLU A 757 -40.35 -20.50 -4.34
C GLU A 757 -39.82 -20.20 -5.76
N ASN A 758 -38.91 -20.96 -6.40
CA ASN A 758 -38.86 -22.43 -6.45
C ASN A 758 -37.55 -23.02 -7.09
N SER A 759 -37.45 -24.36 -7.10
CA SER A 759 -36.73 -25.26 -8.04
C SER A 759 -35.27 -25.74 -7.80
N THR A 760 -35.18 -26.99 -7.32
CA THR A 760 -34.21 -28.05 -7.72
C THR A 760 -34.95 -29.09 -8.60
N PRO A 761 -34.31 -29.98 -9.42
CA PRO A 761 -33.51 -31.17 -9.02
C PRO A 761 -32.27 -31.43 -9.96
N GLY A 762 -31.52 -32.55 -9.99
CA GLY A 762 -31.42 -33.79 -9.17
C GLY A 762 -30.99 -35.04 -10.01
N PHE A 763 -30.56 -36.14 -9.34
CA PHE A 763 -30.11 -37.45 -9.89
C PHE A 763 -28.80 -37.47 -10.73
N GLU A 764 -28.00 -38.57 -10.84
CA GLU A 764 -28.13 -39.97 -10.37
C GLU A 764 -26.76 -40.62 -9.98
N MET A 765 -26.78 -41.83 -9.39
CA MET A 765 -25.60 -42.65 -8.99
C MET A 765 -24.98 -43.47 -10.16
N VAL A 766 -23.82 -44.15 -9.93
CA VAL A 766 -23.71 -45.64 -9.96
C VAL A 766 -22.26 -46.17 -9.74
N TYR A 767 -22.13 -47.02 -8.71
CA TYR A 767 -21.19 -48.12 -8.40
C TYR A 767 -19.76 -48.28 -8.99
N GLY A 768 -18.85 -48.66 -8.09
CA GLY A 768 -17.70 -49.54 -8.35
C GLY A 768 -17.24 -50.26 -7.07
N VAL A 769 -17.51 -51.57 -6.93
CA VAL A 769 -17.19 -52.40 -5.73
C VAL A 769 -16.27 -53.56 -6.10
N ALA A 770 -15.17 -53.72 -5.33
CA ALA A 770 -14.43 -54.95 -4.99
C ALA A 770 -12.93 -54.62 -4.72
N GLY A 771 -12.21 -55.25 -3.78
CA GLY A 771 -12.62 -56.19 -2.74
C GLY A 771 -11.43 -56.82 -2.00
N LEU A 772 -11.63 -57.11 -0.70
CA LEU A 772 -10.92 -58.07 0.17
C LEU A 772 -9.40 -57.98 0.45
N LEU A 773 -9.10 -57.72 1.73
CA LEU A 773 -8.40 -58.61 2.69
C LEU A 773 -7.05 -59.27 2.31
N ALA A 774 -6.02 -58.93 3.09
CA ALA A 774 -5.16 -59.93 3.75
C ALA A 774 -4.47 -59.36 5.01
N VAL A 775 -4.86 -59.85 6.19
CA VAL A 775 -4.04 -59.77 7.41
C VAL A 775 -3.01 -60.90 7.38
N LEU A 776 -1.75 -60.65 7.76
CA LEU A 776 -0.90 -61.65 8.45
C LEU A 776 0.43 -61.05 8.98
N LEU A 777 0.45 -60.85 10.31
CA LEU A 777 1.54 -61.17 11.24
C LEU A 777 3.04 -60.89 10.91
N TYR A 778 3.63 -60.03 11.77
CA TYR A 778 4.73 -60.38 12.68
C TYR A 778 6.14 -60.66 12.09
N LYS A 779 7.15 -59.84 12.45
CA LYS A 779 8.09 -60.13 13.58
C LYS A 779 9.46 -59.40 13.45
N ARG A 780 9.89 -58.75 14.55
CA ARG A 780 11.27 -58.25 14.85
C ARG A 780 11.78 -57.12 13.94
N LYS A 781 12.50 -56.13 14.47
CA LYS A 781 13.45 -56.21 15.60
C LYS A 781 13.26 -55.10 16.63
#